data_AF-A0A8T2PI62-F1
#
_entry.id   AF-A0A8T2PI62-F1
#
_cell.length_a   1.000
_cell.length_b   1.000
_cell.length_c   1.000
_cell.angle_alpha   90.00
_cell.angle_beta   90.00
_cell.angle_gamma   90.00
#
_symmetry.space_group_name_H-M   'P 1'
#
loop_
_entity.id
_entity.type
_entity.pdbx_description
1 polymer ?
#
loop_
_entity_poly.entity_id
_entity_poly.type
_entity_poly.pdbx_seq_one_letter_code
_entity_poly.pdbx_strand_id
1 'polypeptide(L)'
;MEKRYEASMVLSAAGDAMGFHNGEWEFCRNGEKIHKQLAEKGGLENLCVKDLPVSDDTVMHLATAEALVEMRKGSTFSDLLKTLAKKYIKSMDDMEGRSPGITCMSATRLLKPKVKKGWQIPFNPHGGGCGAAMRAMCVGLRFPQPDQVDLVVAVSVESGRMTHHHPTGYLGSLAAALFTSYAVRGKPPVEWGRGLLDILEKAKEYVEQSGHCVEENLENWDYFEKSWKDYLQLRGILHGTGEALFPETYGVKERDEFYKSVSYSGWGGSSGHDAPMIAYDALLKARNSWVELAHHAFFHGGDSDSTAAIAGACQLGIVVTTIGEASRKSSIRAQPGPTVMEMEKRYEASMVLSAAGDAMGYHNGEWEFCERGEEIHKQLAAKGGLENLCVKDLPVSDDTVMHLATAEALVEMHKGSTFSDLLKTLAEKYIRSMDDMEGRSPGTTYKFAMLLSVFLGITCMSGTGLLRPKVKRGWQIPFNPRGGGCGAAMRAMCVGLRFPQPDQVDLLVAVSVESGRMTHHHPTGYLGSLAAALFTSYAVRRKPPLEWGRGLLDILGKAKEYVKQSGHCVKENLENWDYFEKSWKSYLQLRGILHGTGEALFPETYGVKERDEFYKSVSYSGWGGSSGHDAPMIAYDALLKARNSWVELAHHAFFHGGDSDSTAAIAGAWWGAIYGFKGVPEVNYNKIEYHERLTDLAKKLYEMKDQPFHI
;
A
#
# COMPACT_ATOMS: atom_id res chain seq x y z
N MET A 1 -1.47 1.09 7.28
CA MET A 1 -2.08 2.14 8.12
C MET A 1 -1.14 3.32 8.25
N GLU A 2 0.14 3.10 8.59
CA GLU A 2 1.19 4.13 8.62
C GLU A 2 1.31 4.96 7.33
N LYS A 3 1.43 4.33 6.15
CA LYS A 3 1.42 5.03 4.85
C LYS A 3 0.17 5.90 4.60
N ARG A 4 -0.98 5.56 5.21
CA ARG A 4 -2.18 6.41 5.11
C ARG A 4 -1.99 7.67 5.95
N TYR A 5 -1.42 7.57 7.15
CA TYR A 5 -1.14 8.74 7.97
C TYR A 5 -0.11 9.66 7.29
N GLU A 6 0.93 9.07 6.72
CA GLU A 6 1.93 9.79 5.90
C GLU A 6 1.26 10.47 4.70
N ALA A 7 0.48 9.74 3.91
CA ALA A 7 -0.25 10.31 2.78
C ALA A 7 -1.21 11.43 3.20
N SER A 8 -1.83 11.36 4.38
CA SER A 8 -2.74 12.40 4.87
C SER A 8 -2.00 13.71 5.06
N MET A 9 -0.86 13.64 5.75
CA MET A 9 -0.06 14.82 6.04
C MET A 9 0.59 15.36 4.77
N VAL A 10 1.14 14.49 3.92
CA VAL A 10 1.86 14.90 2.71
C VAL A 10 0.91 15.39 1.61
N LEU A 11 -0.23 14.74 1.39
CA LEU A 11 -1.19 15.16 0.36
C LEU A 11 -2.00 16.38 0.80
N SER A 12 -2.19 16.60 2.12
CA SER A 12 -2.65 17.88 2.65
C SER A 12 -1.70 19.00 2.22
N ALA A 13 -0.39 18.81 2.45
CA ALA A 13 0.62 19.81 2.11
C ALA A 13 0.80 20.01 0.59
N ALA A 14 0.68 18.94 -0.19
CA ALA A 14 0.72 19.04 -1.65
C ALA A 14 -0.52 19.77 -2.18
N GLY A 15 -1.70 19.48 -1.63
CA GLY A 15 -2.94 20.19 -1.96
C GLY A 15 -2.81 21.70 -1.69
N ASP A 16 -2.39 22.05 -0.48
CA ASP A 16 -2.05 23.42 -0.06
C ASP A 16 -1.11 24.08 -1.08
N ALA A 17 0.10 23.54 -1.29
CA ALA A 17 1.08 24.17 -2.20
C ALA A 17 0.57 24.36 -3.64
N MET A 18 -0.30 23.45 -4.12
CA MET A 18 -0.91 23.56 -5.45
C MET A 18 -2.02 24.61 -5.50
N GLY A 19 -2.91 24.67 -4.51
CA GLY A 19 -3.95 25.71 -4.42
C GLY A 19 -3.34 27.09 -4.21
N PHE A 20 -2.28 27.16 -3.40
CA PHE A 20 -1.56 28.39 -3.12
C PHE A 20 -0.81 28.92 -4.34
N HIS A 21 0.04 28.09 -4.96
CA HIS A 21 0.90 28.44 -6.10
C HIS A 21 1.65 29.77 -5.93
N ASN A 22 2.41 29.93 -4.84
CA ASN A 22 3.09 31.18 -4.46
C ASN A 22 2.11 32.37 -4.27
N GLY A 23 0.85 32.11 -3.96
CA GLY A 23 -0.23 33.09 -3.85
C GLY A 23 -0.87 33.49 -5.18
N GLU A 24 -0.34 33.06 -6.34
CA GLU A 24 -0.89 33.46 -7.64
C GLU A 24 -2.29 32.91 -7.89
N TRP A 25 -2.54 31.67 -7.47
CA TRP A 25 -3.82 30.99 -7.67
C TRP A 25 -4.79 31.26 -6.54
N GLU A 26 -4.31 31.30 -5.30
CA GLU A 26 -5.11 31.61 -4.11
C GLU A 26 -5.85 32.96 -4.22
N PHE A 27 -5.17 33.99 -4.76
CA PHE A 27 -5.80 35.30 -4.92
C PHE A 27 -6.50 35.49 -6.28
N CYS A 28 -6.57 34.45 -7.12
CA CYS A 28 -7.23 34.50 -8.41
C CYS A 28 -8.73 34.16 -8.29
N ARG A 29 -9.60 35.18 -8.28
CA ARG A 29 -11.07 35.02 -8.14
C ARG A 29 -11.79 34.46 -9.37
N ASN A 30 -11.08 33.78 -10.25
CA ASN A 30 -11.63 33.23 -11.49
C ASN A 30 -11.04 31.85 -11.73
N GLY A 31 -11.79 30.82 -11.36
CA GLY A 31 -11.40 29.43 -11.55
C GLY A 31 -11.10 29.09 -13.01
N GLU A 32 -11.84 29.64 -13.98
CA GLU A 32 -11.57 29.37 -15.41
C GLU A 32 -10.17 29.87 -15.82
N LYS A 33 -9.73 31.00 -15.26
CA LYS A 33 -8.38 31.52 -15.46
C LYS A 33 -7.32 30.61 -14.83
N ILE A 34 -7.55 30.11 -13.61
CA ILE A 34 -6.63 29.16 -12.94
C ILE A 34 -6.51 27.89 -13.79
N HIS A 35 -7.63 27.31 -14.23
CA HIS A 35 -7.63 26.09 -15.06
C HIS A 35 -6.97 26.32 -16.42
N LYS A 36 -7.11 27.52 -17.01
CA LYS A 36 -6.38 27.89 -18.23
C LYS A 36 -4.87 27.90 -17.99
N GLN A 37 -4.40 28.50 -16.91
CA GLN A 37 -2.96 28.54 -16.57
C GLN A 37 -2.42 27.15 -16.24
N LEU A 38 -3.20 26.31 -15.55
CA LEU A 38 -2.85 24.91 -15.31
C LEU A 38 -2.67 24.15 -16.64
N ALA A 39 -3.58 24.35 -17.60
CA ALA A 39 -3.47 23.73 -18.92
C ALA A 39 -2.23 24.23 -19.69
N GLU A 40 -1.90 25.52 -19.62
CA GLU A 40 -0.70 26.10 -20.22
C GLU A 40 0.60 25.53 -19.61
N LYS A 41 0.56 25.13 -18.33
CA LYS A 41 1.66 24.42 -17.65
C LYS A 41 1.70 22.91 -17.94
N GLY A 42 0.84 22.41 -18.82
CA GLY A 42 0.80 21.01 -19.23
C GLY A 42 -0.12 20.12 -18.40
N GLY A 43 -1.03 20.68 -17.61
CA GLY A 43 -1.95 19.90 -16.77
C GLY A 43 -1.38 19.56 -15.39
N LEU A 44 -2.20 18.93 -14.54
CA LEU A 44 -1.86 18.60 -13.16
C LEU A 44 -0.67 17.64 -13.06
N GLU A 45 -0.59 16.67 -13.97
CA GLU A 45 0.47 15.66 -14.06
C GLU A 45 1.86 16.25 -14.31
N ASN A 46 1.93 17.46 -14.87
CA ASN A 46 3.18 18.17 -15.15
C ASN A 46 3.48 19.29 -14.14
N LEU A 47 2.60 19.49 -13.14
CA LEU A 47 2.81 20.48 -12.09
C LEU A 47 3.81 19.94 -11.04
N CYS A 48 5.03 20.47 -11.06
CA CYS A 48 6.07 20.13 -10.10
C CYS A 48 5.93 20.98 -8.83
N VAL A 49 5.61 20.35 -7.70
CA VAL A 49 5.48 21.03 -6.38
C VAL A 49 6.81 21.30 -5.69
N LYS A 50 7.94 20.83 -6.23
CA LYS A 50 9.27 20.95 -5.60
C LYS A 50 9.65 22.39 -5.26
N ASP A 51 9.26 23.32 -6.13
CA ASP A 51 9.59 24.75 -6.02
C ASP A 51 8.36 25.59 -5.62
N LEU A 52 7.25 24.94 -5.22
CA LEU A 52 6.06 25.60 -4.70
C LEU A 52 6.08 25.54 -3.16
N PRO A 53 6.16 26.68 -2.47
CA PRO A 53 6.05 26.71 -1.03
C PRO A 53 4.61 26.37 -0.62
N VAL A 54 4.49 25.69 0.51
CA VAL A 54 3.23 25.55 1.25
C VAL A 54 2.82 26.91 1.86
N SER A 55 1.52 27.13 2.06
CA SER A 55 0.98 28.32 2.75
C SER A 55 1.02 28.17 4.29
N ASP A 56 0.32 29.05 5.02
CA ASP A 56 0.20 28.94 6.47
C ASP A 56 -0.59 27.71 6.93
N ASP A 57 -1.42 27.14 6.06
CA ASP A 57 -2.20 25.93 6.28
C ASP A 57 -1.35 24.75 6.76
N THR A 58 -0.38 24.35 5.94
CA THR A 58 0.52 23.25 6.28
C THR A 58 1.35 23.58 7.52
N VAL A 59 1.82 24.82 7.65
CA VAL A 59 2.63 25.25 8.80
C VAL A 59 1.83 25.09 10.11
N MET A 60 0.57 25.48 10.12
CA MET A 60 -0.31 25.33 11.29
C MET A 60 -0.80 23.89 11.50
N HIS A 61 -1.02 23.13 10.43
CA HIS A 61 -1.38 21.72 10.52
C HIS A 61 -0.24 20.88 11.12
N LEU A 62 1.01 21.16 10.72
CA LEU A 62 2.22 20.60 11.34
C LEU A 62 2.33 21.00 12.81
N ALA A 63 2.09 22.27 13.15
CA ALA A 63 2.10 22.72 14.55
C ALA A 63 1.10 21.94 15.43
N THR A 64 -0.09 21.64 14.89
CA THR A 64 -1.08 20.79 15.56
C THR A 64 -0.60 19.35 15.69
N ALA A 65 -0.07 18.77 14.61
CA ALA A 65 0.42 17.39 14.59
C ALA A 65 1.59 17.19 15.57
N GLU A 66 2.56 18.10 15.60
CA GLU A 66 3.68 18.07 16.53
C GLU A 66 3.21 18.15 17.99
N ALA A 67 2.23 19.00 18.30
CA ALA A 67 1.67 19.08 19.65
C ALA A 67 1.02 17.75 20.10
N LEU A 68 0.33 17.08 19.18
CA LEU A 68 -0.31 15.77 19.44
C LEU A 68 0.74 14.66 19.61
N VAL A 69 1.85 14.72 18.88
CA VAL A 69 2.98 13.75 18.97
C VAL A 69 3.78 13.93 20.26
N GLU A 70 3.92 15.16 20.76
CA GLU A 70 4.64 15.44 22.02
C GLU A 70 3.94 14.89 23.27
N MET A 71 2.70 14.40 23.15
CA MET A 71 1.97 13.79 24.26
C MET A 71 2.54 12.44 24.68
N ARG A 72 2.81 12.31 25.98
CA ARG A 72 3.38 11.11 26.60
C ARG A 72 2.36 10.45 27.52
N LYS A 73 2.65 9.21 27.93
CA LYS A 73 1.86 8.53 28.96
C LYS A 73 1.84 9.38 30.23
N GLY A 74 0.65 9.76 30.69
CA GLY A 74 0.46 10.63 31.87
C GLY A 74 0.27 12.12 31.55
N SER A 75 0.37 12.55 30.28
CA SER A 75 0.00 13.92 29.89
C SER A 75 -1.49 14.18 30.15
N THR A 76 -1.80 15.34 30.72
CA THR A 76 -3.18 15.76 30.95
C THR A 76 -3.73 16.51 29.73
N PHE A 77 -5.06 16.65 29.64
CA PHE A 77 -5.69 17.48 28.62
C PHE A 77 -5.18 18.93 28.67
N SER A 78 -4.95 19.48 29.86
CA SER A 78 -4.36 20.81 30.01
C SER A 78 -2.93 20.89 29.44
N ASP A 79 -2.15 19.82 29.51
CA ASP A 79 -0.78 19.82 28.96
C ASP A 79 -0.84 19.86 27.44
N LEU A 80 -1.75 19.12 26.81
CA LEU A 80 -2.00 19.19 25.38
C LEU A 80 -2.35 20.62 24.93
N LEU A 81 -3.30 21.27 25.62
CA LEU A 81 -3.73 22.62 25.25
C LEU A 81 -2.61 23.67 25.39
N LYS A 82 -1.75 23.54 26.41
CA LYS A 82 -0.55 24.39 26.54
C LYS A 82 0.45 24.12 25.43
N THR A 83 0.65 22.87 25.04
CA THR A 83 1.58 22.51 23.96
C THR A 83 1.07 23.01 22.61
N LEU A 84 -0.21 22.84 22.30
CA LEU A 84 -0.86 23.43 21.12
C LEU A 84 -0.64 24.94 21.06
N ALA A 85 -0.93 25.66 22.16
CA ALA A 85 -0.72 27.11 22.21
C ALA A 85 0.75 27.50 21.97
N LYS A 86 1.71 26.75 22.50
CA LYS A 86 3.15 26.98 22.23
C LYS A 86 3.49 26.77 20.75
N LYS A 87 2.98 25.70 20.14
CA LYS A 87 3.24 25.36 18.75
C LYS A 87 2.62 26.39 17.80
N TYR A 88 1.41 26.87 18.08
CA TYR A 88 0.77 27.95 17.31
C TYR A 88 1.48 29.30 17.42
N ILE A 89 2.06 29.64 18.58
CA ILE A 89 2.91 30.83 18.68
C ILE A 89 4.17 30.63 17.83
N LYS A 90 4.85 29.49 17.99
CA LYS A 90 6.11 29.21 17.28
C LYS A 90 5.93 29.14 15.77
N SER A 91 4.82 28.62 15.28
CA SER A 91 4.56 28.51 13.84
C SER A 91 4.49 29.87 13.15
N MET A 92 4.20 30.95 13.88
CA MET A 92 4.19 32.32 13.34
C MET A 92 5.58 32.79 12.90
N ASP A 93 6.65 32.13 13.34
CA ASP A 93 8.03 32.42 12.92
C ASP A 93 8.32 31.96 11.48
N ASP A 94 7.48 31.10 10.88
CA ASP A 94 7.63 30.53 9.53
C ASP A 94 6.47 30.95 8.59
N MET A 95 6.01 32.19 8.70
CA MET A 95 4.88 32.71 7.91
C MET A 95 5.27 33.66 6.77
N GLU A 96 6.57 33.93 6.60
CA GLU A 96 7.06 34.81 5.55
C GLU A 96 6.72 34.24 4.16
N GLY A 97 6.00 35.01 3.35
CA GLY A 97 5.58 34.59 2.00
C GLY A 97 4.44 33.55 1.97
N ARG A 98 3.78 33.29 3.10
CA ARG A 98 2.75 32.24 3.24
C ARG A 98 1.33 32.73 3.51
N SER A 99 1.09 34.04 3.44
CA SER A 99 -0.24 34.67 3.51
C SER A 99 -1.13 34.39 4.74
N PRO A 100 -0.60 34.35 5.99
CA PRO A 100 -1.42 34.05 7.16
C PRO A 100 -2.56 35.06 7.39
N GLY A 101 -3.73 34.53 7.77
CA GLY A 101 -4.91 35.35 8.08
C GLY A 101 -4.73 36.26 9.32
N ILE A 102 -5.26 37.49 9.25
CA ILE A 102 -5.17 38.50 10.34
C ILE A 102 -5.77 37.99 11.65
N THR A 103 -6.92 37.31 11.59
CA THR A 103 -7.58 36.73 12.77
C THR A 103 -6.65 35.73 13.46
N CYS A 104 -6.00 34.87 12.69
CA CYS A 104 -5.07 33.88 13.21
C CYS A 104 -3.86 34.53 13.89
N MET A 105 -3.18 35.45 13.19
CA MET A 105 -2.02 36.17 13.71
C MET A 105 -2.34 37.01 14.95
N SER A 106 -3.50 37.67 14.97
CA SER A 106 -3.90 38.50 16.11
C SER A 106 -4.22 37.66 17.34
N ALA A 107 -4.88 36.53 17.14
CA ALA A 107 -5.26 35.65 18.23
C ALA A 107 -4.07 34.87 18.81
N THR A 108 -3.09 34.44 17.99
CA THR A 108 -1.88 33.78 18.52
C THR A 108 -1.07 34.68 19.44
N ARG A 109 -1.09 36.00 19.24
CA ARG A 109 -0.49 37.00 20.16
C ARG A 109 -1.17 37.07 21.52
N LEU A 110 -2.42 36.63 21.63
CA LEU A 110 -3.16 36.58 22.90
C LEU A 110 -2.83 35.34 23.73
N LEU A 111 -2.26 34.30 23.12
CA LEU A 111 -1.93 33.05 23.78
C LEU A 111 -0.77 33.23 24.78
N LYS A 112 -0.98 32.70 25.98
CA LYS A 112 -0.04 32.76 27.12
C LYS A 112 0.13 31.36 27.71
N PRO A 113 0.86 30.43 27.06
CA PRO A 113 0.91 29.01 27.44
C PRO A 113 1.51 28.74 28.83
N LYS A 114 2.17 29.73 29.45
CA LYS A 114 2.69 29.65 30.82
C LYS A 114 1.64 30.03 31.89
N VAL A 115 0.49 30.58 31.49
CA VAL A 115 -0.59 31.00 32.38
C VAL A 115 -1.68 29.91 32.42
N LYS A 116 -2.31 29.71 33.58
CA LYS A 116 -3.44 28.77 33.72
C LYS A 116 -4.55 29.20 32.76
N LYS A 117 -5.03 28.27 31.92
CA LYS A 117 -6.00 28.54 30.84
C LYS A 117 -5.55 29.63 29.85
N GLY A 118 -4.25 29.94 29.77
CA GLY A 118 -3.74 30.99 28.87
C GLY A 118 -3.82 30.65 27.38
N TRP A 119 -4.40 29.51 27.00
CA TRP A 119 -4.78 29.20 25.62
C TRP A 119 -6.19 29.71 25.26
N GLN A 120 -6.98 30.16 26.24
CA GLN A 120 -8.31 30.71 26.01
C GLN A 120 -8.20 32.18 25.57
N ILE A 121 -8.94 32.53 24.52
CA ILE A 121 -9.10 33.90 24.03
C ILE A 121 -10.58 34.32 24.17
N PRO A 122 -10.89 35.64 24.17
CA PRO A 122 -12.28 36.11 24.14
C PRO A 122 -13.04 35.61 22.91
N PHE A 123 -14.37 35.54 23.01
CA PHE A 123 -15.22 35.35 21.83
C PHE A 123 -14.98 36.47 20.82
N ASN A 124 -15.01 36.14 19.52
CA ASN A 124 -14.88 37.12 18.46
C ASN A 124 -16.01 36.90 17.42
N PRO A 125 -16.92 37.87 17.21
CA PRO A 125 -17.97 37.75 16.20
C PRO A 125 -17.43 37.63 14.77
N HIS A 126 -16.18 38.01 14.53
CA HIS A 126 -15.48 37.86 13.24
C HIS A 126 -14.54 36.64 13.22
N GLY A 127 -14.62 35.76 14.22
CA GLY A 127 -13.77 34.58 14.37
C GLY A 127 -14.18 33.37 13.51
N GLY A 128 -15.02 33.56 12.50
CA GLY A 128 -15.64 32.49 11.71
C GLY A 128 -14.78 31.90 10.58
N GLY A 129 -13.56 32.40 10.36
CA GLY A 129 -12.66 31.96 9.29
C GLY A 129 -12.28 30.47 9.30
N CYS A 130 -11.79 29.98 8.16
CA CYS A 130 -11.36 28.57 7.95
C CYS A 130 -10.09 28.20 8.72
N GLY A 131 -9.34 29.16 9.27
CA GLY A 131 -8.01 28.93 9.86
C GLY A 131 -7.96 27.85 10.93
N ALA A 132 -9.06 27.64 11.67
CA ALA A 132 -9.19 26.54 12.61
C ALA A 132 -9.42 25.17 11.93
N ALA A 133 -10.19 25.13 10.84
CA ALA A 133 -10.49 23.91 10.09
C ALA A 133 -9.24 23.34 9.39
N MET A 134 -8.48 24.19 8.70
CA MET A 134 -7.33 23.78 7.87
C MET A 134 -6.17 23.10 8.63
N ARG A 135 -6.17 23.20 9.97
CA ARG A 135 -5.12 22.64 10.83
C ARG A 135 -5.57 21.48 11.71
N ALA A 136 -6.83 21.04 11.60
CA ALA A 136 -7.45 20.14 12.57
C ALA A 136 -7.46 18.65 12.16
N MET A 137 -7.18 18.34 10.90
CA MET A 137 -7.31 16.97 10.36
C MET A 137 -6.49 15.94 11.15
N CYS A 138 -5.31 16.31 11.64
CA CYS A 138 -4.44 15.42 12.41
C CYS A 138 -5.01 15.05 13.80
N VAL A 139 -6.00 15.78 14.31
CA VAL A 139 -6.77 15.37 15.51
C VAL A 139 -7.55 14.08 15.21
N GLY A 140 -8.16 13.99 14.03
CA GLY A 140 -8.85 12.78 13.56
C GLY A 140 -7.91 11.60 13.31
N LEU A 141 -6.68 11.88 12.88
CA LEU A 141 -5.61 10.87 12.81
C LEU A 141 -5.25 10.36 14.21
N ARG A 142 -5.17 11.25 15.21
CA ARG A 142 -4.75 10.91 16.57
C ARG A 142 -5.80 10.11 17.34
N PHE A 143 -7.09 10.38 17.10
CA PHE A 143 -8.23 9.80 17.82
C PHE A 143 -9.26 9.18 16.87
N PRO A 144 -8.90 8.14 16.08
CA PRO A 144 -9.77 7.65 15.01
C PRO A 144 -10.89 6.74 15.51
N GLN A 145 -10.79 6.19 16.73
CA GLN A 145 -11.69 5.12 17.18
C GLN A 145 -13.05 5.67 17.65
N PRO A 146 -14.15 4.91 17.50
CA PRO A 146 -15.48 5.38 17.89
C PRO A 146 -15.60 5.78 19.37
N ASP A 147 -14.91 5.06 20.27
CA ASP A 147 -14.86 5.33 21.71
C ASP A 147 -14.05 6.58 22.07
N GLN A 148 -13.31 7.16 21.11
CA GLN A 148 -12.51 8.36 21.28
C GLN A 148 -13.21 9.63 20.76
N VAL A 149 -14.49 9.54 20.37
CA VAL A 149 -15.22 10.67 19.77
C VAL A 149 -15.27 11.89 20.69
N ASP A 150 -15.35 11.71 22.00
CA ASP A 150 -15.31 12.80 22.98
C ASP A 150 -13.97 13.56 22.93
N LEU A 151 -12.86 12.86 22.66
CA LEU A 151 -11.55 13.48 22.48
C LEU A 151 -11.45 14.21 21.14
N VAL A 152 -12.07 13.68 20.06
CA VAL A 152 -12.17 14.40 18.79
C VAL A 152 -12.91 15.72 18.99
N VAL A 153 -14.06 15.70 19.68
CA VAL A 153 -14.85 16.90 20.00
C VAL A 153 -14.03 17.88 20.84
N ALA A 154 -13.54 17.45 22.00
CA ALA A 154 -12.86 18.35 22.92
C ALA A 154 -11.59 18.97 22.32
N VAL A 155 -10.73 18.15 21.68
CA VAL A 155 -9.44 18.62 21.14
C VAL A 155 -9.65 19.54 19.93
N SER A 156 -10.56 19.20 19.01
CA SER A 156 -10.82 20.03 17.82
C SER A 156 -11.49 21.36 18.16
N VAL A 157 -12.44 21.37 19.10
CA VAL A 157 -13.10 22.59 19.58
C VAL A 157 -12.09 23.51 20.28
N GLU A 158 -11.30 22.99 21.22
CA GLU A 158 -10.32 23.82 21.95
C GLU A 158 -9.18 24.31 21.04
N SER A 159 -8.65 23.46 20.15
CA SER A 159 -7.60 23.88 19.20
C SER A 159 -8.10 24.95 18.23
N GLY A 160 -9.37 24.87 17.81
CA GLY A 160 -10.01 25.89 16.99
C GLY A 160 -10.19 27.20 17.75
N ARG A 161 -10.74 27.14 18.97
CA ARG A 161 -10.97 28.30 19.84
C ARG A 161 -9.71 29.10 20.17
N MET A 162 -8.52 28.50 20.12
CA MET A 162 -7.25 29.23 20.34
C MET A 162 -7.01 30.37 19.33
N THR A 163 -7.66 30.35 18.16
CA THR A 163 -7.61 31.49 17.23
C THR A 163 -8.94 31.90 16.61
N HIS A 164 -9.91 31.00 16.57
CA HIS A 164 -11.22 31.19 15.94
C HIS A 164 -12.31 30.90 16.97
N HIS A 165 -12.42 31.75 17.99
CA HIS A 165 -13.43 31.62 19.03
C HIS A 165 -14.80 32.12 18.56
N HIS A 166 -15.35 31.40 17.60
CA HIS A 166 -16.69 31.54 17.04
C HIS A 166 -17.16 30.15 16.56
N PRO A 167 -18.41 29.74 16.79
CA PRO A 167 -18.92 28.40 16.41
C PRO A 167 -18.67 28.08 14.93
N THR A 168 -18.95 29.00 14.01
CA THR A 168 -18.60 28.81 12.58
C THR A 168 -17.15 28.39 12.35
N GLY A 169 -16.20 28.95 13.10
CA GLY A 169 -14.77 28.66 12.97
C GLY A 169 -14.38 27.32 13.60
N TYR A 170 -14.61 27.14 14.90
CA TYR A 170 -14.15 25.91 15.60
C TYR A 170 -15.00 24.68 15.30
N LEU A 171 -16.26 24.81 14.86
CA LEU A 171 -17.02 23.66 14.35
C LEU A 171 -16.49 23.21 12.98
N GLY A 172 -15.81 24.10 12.24
CA GLY A 172 -15.01 23.71 11.07
C GLY A 172 -13.84 22.81 11.43
N SER A 173 -13.13 23.13 12.52
CA SER A 173 -12.09 22.25 13.11
C SER A 173 -12.67 20.89 13.48
N LEU A 174 -13.85 20.85 14.11
CA LEU A 174 -14.55 19.62 14.41
C LEU A 174 -14.89 18.83 13.15
N ALA A 175 -15.45 19.47 12.11
CA ALA A 175 -15.79 18.81 10.86
C ALA A 175 -14.55 18.18 10.20
N ALA A 176 -13.47 18.93 10.06
CA ALA A 176 -12.22 18.44 9.46
C ALA A 176 -11.60 17.27 10.25
N ALA A 177 -11.55 17.37 11.58
CA ALA A 177 -11.06 16.30 12.45
C ALA A 177 -11.96 15.05 12.41
N LEU A 178 -13.28 15.24 12.50
CA LEU A 178 -14.26 14.15 12.51
C LEU A 178 -14.26 13.41 11.18
N PHE A 179 -14.23 14.14 10.05
CA PHE A 179 -14.17 13.54 8.72
C PHE A 179 -12.86 12.79 8.50
N THR A 180 -11.75 13.30 9.01
CA THR A 180 -10.49 12.56 8.99
C THR A 180 -10.58 11.27 9.84
N SER A 181 -11.25 11.30 10.99
CA SER A 181 -11.50 10.09 11.80
C SER A 181 -12.38 9.07 11.07
N TYR A 182 -13.38 9.53 10.31
CA TYR A 182 -14.24 8.70 9.48
C TYR A 182 -13.46 8.10 8.31
N ALA A 183 -12.60 8.90 7.68
CA ALA A 183 -11.70 8.50 6.62
C ALA A 183 -10.74 7.40 7.08
N VAL A 184 -10.12 7.54 8.26
CA VAL A 184 -9.24 6.51 8.85
C VAL A 184 -9.99 5.19 9.08
N ARG A 185 -11.25 5.26 9.50
CA ARG A 185 -12.13 4.11 9.73
C ARG A 185 -12.75 3.52 8.46
N GLY A 186 -12.57 4.16 7.30
CA GLY A 186 -13.22 3.76 6.05
C GLY A 186 -14.74 3.90 6.07
N LYS A 187 -15.28 4.82 6.87
CA LYS A 187 -16.72 5.14 6.85
C LYS A 187 -17.07 5.75 5.47
N PRO A 188 -18.16 5.35 4.81
CA PRO A 188 -18.55 5.92 3.51
C PRO A 188 -18.74 7.45 3.57
N PRO A 189 -18.18 8.23 2.62
CA PRO A 189 -18.30 9.68 2.60
C PRO A 189 -19.72 10.21 2.69
N VAL A 190 -20.68 9.54 2.04
CA VAL A 190 -22.11 9.93 2.08
C VAL A 190 -22.70 9.95 3.50
N GLU A 191 -22.11 9.23 4.45
CA GLU A 191 -22.54 9.21 5.85
C GLU A 191 -21.86 10.28 6.73
N TRP A 192 -20.83 10.97 6.23
CA TRP A 192 -20.02 11.86 7.05
C TRP A 192 -20.80 13.10 7.50
N GLY A 193 -21.51 13.74 6.58
CA GLY A 193 -22.35 14.90 6.88
C GLY A 193 -23.42 14.61 7.93
N ARG A 194 -24.11 13.46 7.82
CA ARG A 194 -25.06 13.04 8.85
C ARG A 194 -24.37 12.82 10.20
N GLY A 195 -23.22 12.15 10.18
CA GLY A 195 -22.41 11.94 11.37
C GLY A 195 -21.94 13.24 12.03
N LEU A 196 -21.65 14.29 11.26
CA LEU A 196 -21.36 15.62 11.81
C LEU A 196 -22.58 16.18 12.54
N LEU A 197 -23.76 16.16 11.92
CA LEU A 197 -24.99 16.63 12.56
C LEU A 197 -25.31 15.86 13.85
N ASP A 198 -25.05 14.56 13.89
CA ASP A 198 -25.22 13.72 15.09
C ASP A 198 -24.29 14.13 16.24
N ILE A 199 -23.10 14.64 15.92
CA ILE A 199 -22.06 15.01 16.89
C ILE A 199 -22.18 16.48 17.34
N LEU A 200 -22.91 17.34 16.61
CA LEU A 200 -23.07 18.75 16.98
C LEU A 200 -23.68 18.92 18.37
N GLU A 201 -24.66 18.11 18.76
CA GLU A 201 -25.25 18.24 20.10
C GLU A 201 -24.23 17.93 21.21
N LYS A 202 -23.40 16.90 21.02
CA LYS A 202 -22.29 16.59 21.93
C LYS A 202 -21.24 17.70 21.98
N ALA A 203 -20.99 18.38 20.85
CA ALA A 203 -20.11 19.55 20.82
C ALA A 203 -20.72 20.73 21.57
N LYS A 204 -22.04 20.93 21.49
CA LYS A 204 -22.78 21.95 22.23
C LYS A 204 -22.70 21.70 23.73
N GLU A 205 -22.98 20.46 24.16
CA GLU A 205 -22.83 20.03 25.56
C GLU A 205 -21.41 20.30 26.09
N TYR A 206 -20.37 19.99 25.29
CA TYR A 206 -18.99 20.27 25.66
C TYR A 206 -18.74 21.78 25.83
N VAL A 207 -19.27 22.61 24.94
CA VAL A 207 -19.16 24.08 25.02
C VAL A 207 -19.83 24.63 26.28
N GLU A 208 -21.04 24.18 26.60
CA GLU A 208 -21.75 24.56 27.83
C GLU A 208 -20.94 24.18 29.07
N GLN A 209 -20.45 22.93 29.12
CA GLN A 209 -19.63 22.41 30.23
C GLN A 209 -18.29 23.15 30.37
N SER A 210 -17.73 23.66 29.28
CA SER A 210 -16.48 24.44 29.31
C SER A 210 -16.61 25.77 30.08
N GLY A 211 -17.84 26.31 30.13
CA GLY A 211 -18.17 27.57 30.83
C GLY A 211 -17.54 28.83 30.22
N HIS A 212 -16.95 28.75 29.03
CA HIS A 212 -16.21 29.87 28.40
C HIS A 212 -17.03 30.50 27.28
N CYS A 213 -17.51 31.75 27.49
CA CYS A 213 -18.36 32.51 26.55
C CYS A 213 -19.59 31.71 26.07
N VAL A 214 -20.29 31.03 26.97
CA VAL A 214 -21.36 30.08 26.59
C VAL A 214 -22.50 30.79 25.85
N GLU A 215 -22.97 31.92 26.37
CA GLU A 215 -24.07 32.69 25.77
C GLU A 215 -23.74 33.10 24.32
N GLU A 216 -22.59 33.74 24.10
CA GLU A 216 -22.20 34.20 22.77
C GLU A 216 -21.98 33.04 21.79
N ASN A 217 -21.50 31.89 22.27
CA ASN A 217 -21.35 30.69 21.44
C ASN A 217 -22.69 30.07 21.05
N LEU A 218 -23.65 30.00 21.97
CA LEU A 218 -24.97 29.43 21.71
C LEU A 218 -25.80 30.34 20.79
N GLU A 219 -25.72 31.65 20.96
CA GLU A 219 -26.40 32.63 20.09
C GLU A 219 -25.96 32.53 18.62
N ASN A 220 -24.73 32.09 18.36
CA ASN A 220 -24.16 32.01 17.01
C ASN A 220 -24.06 30.56 16.48
N TRP A 221 -24.59 29.58 17.21
CA TRP A 221 -24.46 28.15 16.89
C TRP A 221 -25.17 27.76 15.59
N ASP A 222 -26.40 28.27 15.44
CA ASP A 222 -27.35 27.83 14.42
C ASP A 222 -26.85 28.03 13.00
N TYR A 223 -26.02 29.03 12.76
CA TYR A 223 -25.51 29.33 11.42
C TYR A 223 -24.76 28.13 10.81
N PHE A 224 -23.84 27.52 11.56
CA PHE A 224 -23.06 26.38 11.08
C PHE A 224 -23.97 25.17 10.85
N GLU A 225 -24.80 24.84 11.84
CA GLU A 225 -25.69 23.68 11.80
C GLU A 225 -26.69 23.78 10.64
N LYS A 226 -27.30 24.95 10.46
CA LYS A 226 -28.23 25.21 9.36
C LYS A 226 -27.55 25.12 8.01
N SER A 227 -26.37 25.74 7.85
CA SER A 227 -25.62 25.70 6.59
C SER A 227 -25.30 24.26 6.16
N TRP A 228 -24.90 23.40 7.11
CA TRP A 228 -24.66 21.99 6.83
C TRP A 228 -25.95 21.20 6.55
N LYS A 229 -27.04 21.47 7.28
CA LYS A 229 -28.34 20.84 6.98
C LYS A 229 -28.82 21.21 5.58
N ASP A 230 -28.78 22.49 5.22
CA ASP A 230 -29.20 23.00 3.93
C ASP A 230 -28.35 22.39 2.79
N TYR A 231 -27.03 22.34 2.97
CA TYR A 231 -26.11 21.67 2.04
C TYR A 231 -26.43 20.18 1.86
N LEU A 232 -26.58 19.43 2.95
CA LEU A 232 -26.84 17.99 2.88
C LEU A 232 -28.23 17.69 2.28
N GLN A 233 -29.21 18.55 2.53
CA GLN A 233 -30.52 18.49 1.89
C GLN A 233 -30.41 18.78 0.39
N LEU A 234 -29.67 19.82 0.00
CA LEU A 234 -29.40 20.14 -1.41
C LEU A 234 -28.74 18.97 -2.15
N ARG A 235 -27.82 18.26 -1.49
CA ARG A 235 -27.16 17.06 -2.03
C ARG A 235 -27.96 15.77 -1.85
N GLY A 236 -29.15 15.81 -1.23
CA GLY A 236 -30.00 14.62 -1.04
C GLY A 236 -29.46 13.58 -0.05
N ILE A 237 -28.48 13.92 0.79
CA ILE A 237 -27.77 13.01 1.70
C ILE A 237 -27.92 13.38 3.18
N LEU A 238 -28.94 14.17 3.53
CA LEU A 238 -29.23 14.58 4.91
C LEU A 238 -29.32 13.40 5.90
N HIS A 239 -29.81 12.25 5.45
CA HIS A 239 -29.94 11.04 6.26
C HIS A 239 -28.72 10.12 6.23
N GLY A 240 -27.65 10.49 5.51
CA GLY A 240 -26.44 9.68 5.39
C GLY A 240 -26.60 8.48 4.45
N THR A 241 -27.61 8.46 3.59
CA THR A 241 -27.94 7.35 2.70
C THR A 241 -28.08 7.83 1.26
N GLY A 242 -27.85 6.95 0.29
CA GLY A 242 -27.99 7.27 -1.14
C GLY A 242 -26.73 7.87 -1.76
N GLU A 243 -26.85 8.39 -2.97
CA GLU A 243 -25.78 9.10 -3.68
C GLU A 243 -26.00 10.62 -3.60
N ALA A 244 -24.91 11.39 -3.52
CA ALA A 244 -24.98 12.85 -3.53
C ALA A 244 -25.44 13.37 -4.88
N LEU A 245 -26.44 14.27 -4.87
CA LEU A 245 -27.03 14.89 -6.05
C LEU A 245 -26.20 16.11 -6.49
N PHE A 246 -25.80 16.15 -7.76
CA PHE A 246 -25.13 17.31 -8.36
C PHE A 246 -25.98 17.89 -9.51
N PRO A 247 -25.93 19.20 -9.76
CA PRO A 247 -26.57 19.80 -10.92
C PRO A 247 -26.06 19.20 -12.24
N GLU A 248 -26.88 19.24 -13.29
CA GLU A 248 -26.53 18.74 -14.62
C GLU A 248 -25.28 19.45 -15.19
N THR A 249 -25.23 20.77 -15.04
CA THR A 249 -24.05 21.60 -15.29
C THR A 249 -23.35 21.95 -13.97
N TYR A 250 -22.14 21.41 -13.79
CA TYR A 250 -21.31 21.64 -12.60
C TYR A 250 -19.83 21.82 -12.97
N GLY A 251 -19.60 22.67 -13.98
CA GLY A 251 -18.27 23.03 -14.50
C GLY A 251 -17.57 24.06 -13.62
N VAL A 252 -16.41 24.55 -14.07
CA VAL A 252 -15.56 25.46 -13.27
C VAL A 252 -16.33 26.72 -12.85
N LYS A 253 -17.04 27.33 -13.79
CA LYS A 253 -17.83 28.54 -13.53
C LYS A 253 -18.99 28.27 -12.58
N GLU A 254 -19.77 27.22 -12.80
CA GLU A 254 -20.90 26.87 -11.95
C GLU A 254 -20.45 26.49 -10.52
N ARG A 255 -19.25 25.90 -10.39
CA ARG A 255 -18.63 25.64 -9.09
C ARG A 255 -18.22 26.91 -8.39
N ASP A 256 -17.57 27.86 -9.07
CA ASP A 256 -17.26 29.17 -8.48
C ASP A 256 -18.54 29.88 -8.00
N GLU A 257 -19.62 29.84 -8.79
CA GLU A 257 -20.93 30.37 -8.40
C GLU A 257 -21.51 29.65 -7.18
N PHE A 258 -21.45 28.31 -7.15
CA PHE A 258 -21.92 27.51 -6.03
C PHE A 258 -21.08 27.74 -4.76
N TYR A 259 -19.75 27.72 -4.85
CA TYR A 259 -18.84 27.97 -3.73
C TYR A 259 -19.04 29.37 -3.16
N LYS A 260 -19.27 30.35 -4.04
CA LYS A 260 -19.69 31.70 -3.63
C LYS A 260 -21.05 31.71 -2.93
N SER A 261 -22.01 30.90 -3.39
CA SER A 261 -23.36 30.83 -2.80
C SER A 261 -23.40 30.22 -1.40
N VAL A 262 -22.51 29.27 -1.09
CA VAL A 262 -22.40 28.65 0.24
C VAL A 262 -21.46 29.43 1.17
N SER A 263 -20.73 30.40 0.64
CA SER A 263 -19.77 31.19 1.40
C SER A 263 -20.42 32.17 2.37
N TYR A 264 -19.70 32.52 3.43
CA TYR A 264 -20.18 33.51 4.40
C TYR A 264 -20.26 34.93 3.79
N SER A 265 -19.26 35.33 3.00
CA SER A 265 -19.11 36.72 2.51
C SER A 265 -18.65 36.83 1.06
N GLY A 266 -18.94 35.82 0.23
CA GLY A 266 -18.65 35.83 -1.21
C GLY A 266 -17.28 35.24 -1.61
N TRP A 267 -16.51 34.72 -0.65
CA TRP A 267 -15.27 33.97 -0.91
C TRP A 267 -15.45 32.53 -0.43
N GLY A 268 -15.74 31.62 -1.36
CA GLY A 268 -16.03 30.22 -1.02
C GLY A 268 -14.81 29.52 -0.45
N GLY A 269 -14.98 28.89 0.71
CA GLY A 269 -13.94 28.10 1.38
C GLY A 269 -13.18 28.86 2.47
N SER A 270 -13.48 30.14 2.68
CA SER A 270 -12.72 30.98 3.60
C SER A 270 -13.23 30.97 5.05
N SER A 271 -14.27 30.19 5.35
CA SER A 271 -14.90 30.09 6.66
C SER A 271 -14.91 28.66 7.18
N GLY A 272 -15.07 28.50 8.49
CA GLY A 272 -15.04 27.16 9.08
C GLY A 272 -16.23 26.28 8.66
N HIS A 273 -17.36 26.83 8.21
CA HIS A 273 -18.46 26.01 7.70
C HIS A 273 -18.23 25.55 6.26
N ASP A 274 -17.72 26.43 5.38
CA ASP A 274 -17.64 26.18 3.94
C ASP A 274 -16.31 25.57 3.49
N ALA A 275 -15.18 25.78 4.18
CA ALA A 275 -13.92 25.12 3.83
C ALA A 275 -14.02 23.57 3.89
N PRO A 276 -14.42 22.96 5.03
CA PRO A 276 -14.66 21.52 5.06
C PRO A 276 -15.86 21.08 4.22
N MET A 277 -16.83 21.95 3.94
CA MET A 277 -17.99 21.62 3.09
C MET A 277 -17.61 21.53 1.62
N ILE A 278 -16.81 22.47 1.10
CA ILE A 278 -16.32 22.45 -0.28
C ILE A 278 -15.32 21.32 -0.46
N ALA A 279 -14.42 21.10 0.52
CA ALA A 279 -13.56 19.93 0.53
C ALA A 279 -14.40 18.63 0.51
N TYR A 280 -15.47 18.55 1.31
CA TYR A 280 -16.38 17.42 1.33
C TYR A 280 -17.19 17.26 0.04
N ASP A 281 -17.63 18.35 -0.57
CA ASP A 281 -18.34 18.35 -1.86
C ASP A 281 -17.43 17.82 -2.98
N ALA A 282 -16.18 18.28 -3.00
CA ALA A 282 -15.15 17.78 -3.89
C ALA A 282 -14.88 16.29 -3.64
N LEU A 283 -14.79 15.85 -2.38
CA LEU A 283 -14.63 14.44 -2.01
C LEU A 283 -15.82 13.56 -2.46
N LEU A 284 -17.05 14.04 -2.32
CA LEU A 284 -18.25 13.35 -2.81
C LEU A 284 -18.27 13.27 -4.35
N LYS A 285 -17.82 14.34 -5.02
CA LYS A 285 -17.84 14.44 -6.49
C LYS A 285 -16.70 13.69 -7.16
N ALA A 286 -15.48 13.94 -6.72
CA ALA A 286 -14.27 13.30 -7.23
C ALA A 286 -14.30 11.80 -6.95
N ARG A 287 -15.07 11.41 -5.94
CA ARG A 287 -15.02 10.14 -5.24
C ARG A 287 -13.58 9.98 -4.77
N ASN A 288 -12.69 9.59 -5.64
CA ASN A 288 -11.48 8.93 -5.31
C ASN A 288 -10.35 9.28 -6.32
N SER A 289 -10.68 10.06 -7.35
CA SER A 289 -9.76 10.57 -8.37
C SER A 289 -9.04 11.79 -7.80
N TRP A 290 -7.72 11.72 -7.72
CA TRP A 290 -6.89 12.85 -7.29
C TRP A 290 -7.04 14.06 -8.23
N VAL A 291 -7.17 13.79 -9.52
CA VAL A 291 -7.33 14.83 -10.56
C VAL A 291 -8.66 15.55 -10.40
N GLU A 292 -9.76 14.81 -10.26
CA GLU A 292 -11.08 15.41 -10.02
C GLU A 292 -11.12 16.13 -8.67
N LEU A 293 -10.50 15.57 -7.64
CA LEU A 293 -10.42 16.23 -6.34
C LEU A 293 -9.70 17.57 -6.48
N ALA A 294 -8.59 17.61 -7.23
CA ALA A 294 -7.83 18.82 -7.47
C ALA A 294 -8.62 19.87 -8.27
N HIS A 295 -9.28 19.46 -9.36
CA HIS A 295 -10.12 20.37 -10.14
C HIS A 295 -11.32 20.94 -9.37
N HIS A 296 -11.76 20.25 -8.31
CA HIS A 296 -12.91 20.67 -7.50
C HIS A 296 -12.52 21.42 -6.23
N ALA A 297 -11.45 21.03 -5.55
CA ALA A 297 -11.03 21.61 -4.27
C ALA A 297 -9.76 22.47 -4.33
N PHE A 298 -8.90 22.31 -5.34
CA PHE A 298 -7.59 23.01 -5.36
C PHE A 298 -7.59 24.16 -6.36
N PHE A 299 -8.38 24.04 -7.43
CA PHE A 299 -8.40 24.98 -8.54
C PHE A 299 -9.79 25.61 -8.68
N HIS A 300 -10.04 26.68 -7.94
CA HIS A 300 -11.29 27.45 -7.98
C HIS A 300 -11.06 28.89 -7.53
N GLY A 301 -11.98 29.80 -7.83
CA GLY A 301 -11.87 31.23 -7.47
C GLY A 301 -12.09 31.58 -5.99
N GLY A 302 -12.31 30.56 -5.17
CA GLY A 302 -12.44 30.58 -3.71
C GLY A 302 -11.10 30.66 -2.95
N ASP A 303 -11.13 30.28 -1.68
CA ASP A 303 -9.98 30.08 -0.77
C ASP A 303 -9.54 28.62 -0.94
N SER A 304 -8.54 28.46 -1.79
CA SER A 304 -8.25 27.23 -2.54
C SER A 304 -7.16 26.39 -1.90
N ASP A 305 -6.20 27.00 -1.20
CA ASP A 305 -5.25 26.27 -0.37
C ASP A 305 -5.94 25.62 0.84
N SER A 306 -6.86 26.30 1.53
CA SER A 306 -7.63 25.76 2.66
C SER A 306 -8.46 24.55 2.31
N THR A 307 -9.25 24.67 1.24
CA THR A 307 -10.10 23.60 0.76
C THR A 307 -9.25 22.43 0.23
N ALA A 308 -8.11 22.70 -0.40
CA ALA A 308 -7.16 21.68 -0.85
C ALA A 308 -6.47 20.94 0.30
N ALA A 309 -6.04 21.64 1.35
CA ALA A 309 -5.42 21.05 2.53
C ALA A 309 -6.38 20.05 3.20
N ILE A 310 -7.60 20.48 3.49
CA ILE A 310 -8.63 19.64 4.13
C ILE A 310 -9.00 18.45 3.24
N ALA A 311 -9.23 18.69 1.93
CA ALA A 311 -9.57 17.65 0.98
C ALA A 311 -8.44 16.61 0.85
N GLY A 312 -7.20 17.05 0.69
CA GLY A 312 -6.02 16.20 0.59
C GLY A 312 -5.80 15.35 1.84
N ALA A 313 -6.01 15.91 3.03
CA ALA A 313 -5.92 15.19 4.29
C ALA A 313 -7.03 14.13 4.47
N CYS A 314 -8.27 14.44 4.07
CA CYS A 314 -9.43 13.54 4.22
C CYS A 314 -9.53 12.48 3.11
N GLN A 315 -8.74 12.62 2.04
CA GLN A 315 -8.69 11.72 0.90
C GLN A 315 -8.33 10.28 1.32
N LEU A 316 -7.71 10.07 2.49
CA LEU A 316 -7.43 8.75 3.07
C LEU A 316 -8.58 7.75 3.10
N GLY A 317 -9.80 8.26 3.24
CA GLY A 317 -11.03 7.47 3.32
C GLY A 317 -11.60 7.09 1.97
N ILE A 318 -11.19 7.80 0.91
CA ILE A 318 -11.79 7.68 -0.43
C ILE A 318 -10.79 7.19 -1.48
N VAL A 319 -9.49 7.41 -1.29
CA VAL A 319 -8.37 6.91 -2.14
C VAL A 319 -8.35 5.40 -2.30
N VAL A 320 -9.07 4.63 -1.48
CA VAL A 320 -9.19 3.18 -1.68
C VAL A 320 -10.18 2.81 -2.80
N THR A 321 -10.82 3.77 -3.48
CA THR A 321 -11.77 3.42 -4.55
C THR A 321 -11.49 4.02 -5.96
N THR A 322 -10.50 4.91 -6.17
CA THR A 322 -10.33 6.03 -7.18
C THR A 322 -8.93 6.36 -7.65
N ILE A 323 -8.01 5.44 -7.42
CA ILE A 323 -7.04 5.22 -8.49
C ILE A 323 -7.67 4.28 -9.56
N GLY A 324 -8.99 4.00 -9.44
CA GLY A 324 -9.76 3.06 -10.23
C GLY A 324 -10.64 3.57 -11.39
N GLU A 325 -10.84 4.87 -11.66
CA GLU A 325 -11.76 5.29 -12.76
C GLU A 325 -11.23 6.35 -13.74
N ALA A 326 -10.06 6.97 -13.53
CA ALA A 326 -9.38 7.68 -14.62
C ALA A 326 -8.58 6.71 -15.52
N SER A 327 -8.29 5.49 -15.05
CA SER A 327 -7.90 4.36 -15.89
C SER A 327 -9.16 3.69 -16.45
N ARG A 328 -9.95 4.42 -17.25
CA ARG A 328 -10.96 3.83 -18.16
C ARG A 328 -10.26 3.11 -19.31
N LYS A 329 -9.47 2.09 -18.95
CA LYS A 329 -9.32 0.80 -19.62
C LYS A 329 -8.96 -0.24 -18.55
N SER A 330 -9.89 -0.54 -17.65
CA SER A 330 -10.14 -1.90 -17.15
C SER A 330 -11.04 -1.85 -15.92
N SER A 331 -12.15 -2.56 -16.04
CA SER A 331 -13.25 -2.69 -15.11
C SER A 331 -12.94 -3.52 -13.84
N ILE A 332 -13.82 -3.35 -12.83
CA ILE A 332 -14.26 -4.31 -11.78
C ILE A 332 -13.84 -4.01 -10.31
N ARG A 333 -14.89 -3.74 -9.50
CA ARG A 333 -15.01 -3.47 -8.04
C ARG A 333 -14.06 -4.21 -7.07
N ALA A 334 -13.63 -3.52 -6.00
CA ALA A 334 -12.97 -4.11 -4.83
C ALA A 334 -13.83 -3.99 -3.54
N GLN A 335 -13.88 -5.10 -2.81
CA GLN A 335 -14.69 -5.45 -1.65
C GLN A 335 -14.00 -5.09 -0.31
N PRO A 336 -14.67 -5.24 0.86
CA PRO A 336 -14.14 -4.88 2.19
C PRO A 336 -12.76 -5.46 2.49
N GLY A 337 -12.07 -4.87 3.47
CA GLY A 337 -10.87 -5.49 4.03
C GLY A 337 -11.20 -6.87 4.60
N PRO A 338 -10.32 -7.86 4.39
CA PRO A 338 -10.65 -9.24 4.68
C PRO A 338 -10.92 -9.44 6.16
N THR A 339 -12.07 -10.04 6.48
CA THR A 339 -12.30 -10.65 7.79
C THR A 339 -11.13 -11.58 8.15
N VAL A 340 -10.94 -11.92 9.43
CA VAL A 340 -9.91 -12.91 9.85
C VAL A 340 -9.93 -14.16 8.94
N MET A 341 -11.15 -14.62 8.61
CA MET A 341 -11.42 -15.71 7.68
C MET A 341 -10.94 -15.43 6.25
N GLU A 342 -11.07 -14.21 5.73
CA GLU A 342 -10.56 -13.86 4.40
C GLU A 342 -9.04 -13.70 4.36
N MET A 343 -8.37 -13.33 5.47
CA MET A 343 -6.91 -13.33 5.54
C MET A 343 -6.35 -14.75 5.60
N GLU A 344 -6.97 -15.63 6.38
CA GLU A 344 -6.65 -17.06 6.42
C GLU A 344 -6.80 -17.67 5.01
N LYS A 345 -7.90 -17.36 4.31
CA LYS A 345 -8.11 -17.78 2.91
C LYS A 345 -7.06 -17.26 1.93
N ARG A 346 -6.41 -16.12 2.18
CA ARG A 346 -5.31 -15.62 1.34
C ARG A 346 -4.01 -16.39 1.58
N TYR A 347 -3.77 -16.87 2.80
CA TYR A 347 -2.67 -17.78 3.08
C TYR A 347 -2.90 -19.14 2.41
N GLU A 348 -4.13 -19.66 2.55
CA GLU A 348 -4.57 -20.89 1.88
C GLU A 348 -4.38 -20.78 0.37
N ALA A 349 -4.94 -19.73 -0.24
CA ALA A 349 -4.78 -19.47 -1.66
C ALA A 349 -3.32 -19.28 -2.08
N SER A 350 -2.47 -18.66 -1.25
CA SER A 350 -1.04 -18.53 -1.57
C SER A 350 -0.36 -19.89 -1.69
N MET A 351 -0.60 -20.82 -0.76
CA MET A 351 -0.01 -22.16 -0.85
C MET A 351 -0.66 -22.99 -1.97
N VAL A 352 -1.99 -23.01 -2.05
CA VAL A 352 -2.74 -23.84 -3.00
C VAL A 352 -2.56 -23.37 -4.45
N LEU A 353 -2.54 -22.07 -4.70
CA LEU A 353 -2.38 -21.53 -6.07
C LEU A 353 -0.92 -21.50 -6.53
N SER A 354 0.04 -21.55 -5.60
CA SER A 354 1.43 -21.91 -5.93
C SER A 354 1.46 -23.30 -6.56
N ALA A 355 0.86 -24.28 -5.90
CA ALA A 355 0.82 -25.66 -6.38
C ALA A 355 -0.01 -25.85 -7.66
N ALA A 356 -1.13 -25.13 -7.77
CA ALA A 356 -1.91 -25.12 -9.01
C ALA A 356 -1.14 -24.51 -10.18
N GLY A 357 -0.42 -23.41 -9.94
CA GLY A 357 0.45 -22.78 -10.93
C GLY A 357 1.52 -23.74 -11.44
N ASP A 358 2.27 -24.33 -10.50
CA ASP A 358 3.23 -25.40 -10.75
C ASP A 358 2.61 -26.50 -11.64
N ALA A 359 1.58 -27.22 -11.17
CA ALA A 359 1.03 -28.36 -11.91
C ALA A 359 0.51 -27.99 -13.30
N MET A 360 -0.01 -26.77 -13.49
CA MET A 360 -0.44 -26.29 -14.80
C MET A 360 0.72 -25.92 -15.71
N GLY A 361 1.77 -25.27 -15.22
CA GLY A 361 2.98 -24.98 -16.00
C GLY A 361 3.78 -26.23 -16.32
N TYR A 362 3.79 -27.19 -15.39
CA TYR A 362 4.46 -28.48 -15.52
C TYR A 362 3.74 -29.35 -16.56
N HIS A 363 2.43 -29.55 -16.38
CA HIS A 363 1.58 -30.41 -17.20
C HIS A 363 2.19 -31.81 -17.46
N ASN A 364 2.59 -32.51 -16.39
CA ASN A 364 3.34 -33.79 -16.49
C ASN A 364 4.68 -33.68 -17.25
N GLY A 365 5.31 -32.50 -17.24
CA GLY A 365 6.51 -32.18 -18.00
C GLY A 365 6.27 -31.89 -19.49
N GLU A 366 5.04 -32.01 -20.00
CA GLU A 366 4.77 -31.74 -21.42
C GLU A 366 4.94 -30.25 -21.77
N TRP A 367 4.60 -29.35 -20.85
CA TRP A 367 4.63 -27.91 -21.09
C TRP A 367 5.91 -27.26 -20.57
N GLU A 368 6.44 -27.69 -19.44
CA GLU A 368 7.75 -27.26 -18.92
C GLU A 368 8.85 -27.38 -19.99
N PHE A 369 8.90 -28.52 -20.70
CA PHE A 369 9.93 -28.78 -21.71
C PHE A 369 9.51 -28.38 -23.14
N CYS A 370 8.40 -27.67 -23.29
CA CYS A 370 7.98 -27.11 -24.57
C CYS A 370 8.54 -25.69 -24.76
N GLU A 371 9.65 -25.54 -25.48
CA GLU A 371 10.29 -24.23 -25.71
C GLU A 371 9.50 -23.26 -26.63
N ARG A 372 8.22 -23.54 -26.88
CA ARG A 372 7.35 -22.77 -27.78
C ARG A 372 6.05 -22.43 -27.09
N GLY A 373 5.99 -21.26 -26.45
CA GLY A 373 4.80 -20.76 -25.78
C GLY A 373 3.56 -20.76 -26.68
N GLU A 374 3.71 -20.43 -27.97
CA GLU A 374 2.57 -20.46 -28.92
C GLU A 374 1.94 -21.86 -29.06
N GLU A 375 2.76 -22.92 -28.98
CA GLU A 375 2.27 -24.29 -29.03
C GLU A 375 1.57 -24.68 -27.72
N ILE A 376 2.12 -24.27 -26.57
CA ILE A 376 1.46 -24.44 -25.27
C ILE A 376 0.08 -23.76 -25.28
N HIS A 377 0.00 -22.50 -25.73
CA HIS A 377 -1.26 -21.75 -25.83
C HIS A 377 -2.25 -22.39 -26.80
N LYS A 378 -1.78 -22.96 -27.91
CA LYS A 378 -2.62 -23.70 -28.86
C LYS A 378 -3.18 -24.98 -28.23
N GLN A 379 -2.37 -25.73 -27.47
CA GLN A 379 -2.83 -26.91 -26.73
C GLN A 379 -3.81 -26.55 -25.62
N LEU A 380 -3.54 -25.47 -24.88
CA LEU A 380 -4.46 -24.91 -23.89
C LEU A 380 -5.82 -24.58 -24.52
N ALA A 381 -5.82 -23.90 -25.66
CA ALA A 381 -7.05 -23.59 -26.40
C ALA A 381 -7.79 -24.86 -26.85
N ALA A 382 -7.07 -25.89 -27.33
CA ALA A 382 -7.65 -27.18 -27.69
C ALA A 382 -8.26 -27.94 -26.50
N LYS A 383 -7.74 -27.71 -25.29
CA LYS A 383 -8.29 -28.22 -24.03
C LYS A 383 -9.45 -27.35 -23.48
N GLY A 384 -9.90 -26.34 -24.23
CA GLY A 384 -11.02 -25.47 -23.86
C GLY A 384 -10.62 -24.23 -23.07
N GLY A 385 -9.33 -23.87 -23.02
CA GLY A 385 -8.82 -22.71 -22.28
C GLY A 385 -8.57 -23.00 -20.79
N LEU A 386 -7.97 -22.03 -20.10
CA LEU A 386 -7.60 -22.14 -18.68
C LEU A 386 -8.79 -22.50 -17.77
N GLU A 387 -9.97 -21.96 -18.09
CA GLU A 387 -11.21 -22.15 -17.33
C GLU A 387 -11.66 -23.61 -17.26
N ASN A 388 -11.21 -24.43 -18.21
CA ASN A 388 -11.52 -25.86 -18.32
C ASN A 388 -10.32 -26.76 -18.00
N LEU A 389 -9.15 -26.18 -17.70
CA LEU A 389 -7.94 -26.94 -17.37
C LEU A 389 -8.03 -27.48 -15.94
N CYS A 390 -8.44 -28.74 -15.81
CA CYS A 390 -8.57 -29.39 -14.51
C CYS A 390 -7.23 -29.91 -13.99
N VAL A 391 -6.85 -29.54 -12.76
CA VAL A 391 -5.59 -30.00 -12.12
C VAL A 391 -5.69 -31.35 -11.42
N LYS A 392 -6.88 -31.96 -11.37
CA LYS A 392 -7.13 -33.20 -10.60
C LYS A 392 -6.15 -34.33 -10.91
N ASP A 393 -5.75 -34.44 -12.18
CA ASP A 393 -4.88 -35.50 -12.67
C ASP A 393 -3.54 -34.93 -13.19
N LEU A 394 -3.20 -33.69 -12.79
CA LEU A 394 -1.91 -33.06 -13.04
C LEU A 394 -1.08 -33.10 -11.75
N PRO A 395 0.05 -33.83 -11.72
CA PRO A 395 0.94 -33.83 -10.57
C PRO A 395 1.63 -32.48 -10.44
N VAL A 396 1.96 -32.12 -9.21
CA VAL A 396 2.87 -31.00 -8.93
C VAL A 396 4.33 -31.43 -9.18
N SER A 397 5.21 -30.50 -9.54
CA SER A 397 6.64 -30.73 -9.76
C SER A 397 7.45 -30.67 -8.44
N ASP A 398 8.78 -30.62 -8.54
CA ASP A 398 9.67 -30.47 -7.39
C ASP A 398 9.49 -29.11 -6.68
N ASP A 399 8.99 -28.08 -7.38
CA ASP A 399 8.65 -26.77 -6.86
C ASP A 399 7.75 -26.84 -5.63
N THR A 400 6.55 -27.44 -5.79
CA THR A 400 5.60 -27.58 -4.68
C THR A 400 6.14 -28.49 -3.59
N VAL A 401 6.81 -29.58 -3.95
CA VAL A 401 7.38 -30.52 -2.98
C VAL A 401 8.41 -29.83 -2.08
N MET A 402 9.28 -29.01 -2.65
CA MET A 402 10.26 -28.22 -1.90
C MET A 402 9.61 -27.05 -1.15
N HIS A 403 8.59 -26.39 -1.71
CA HIS A 403 7.86 -25.30 -1.04
C HIS A 403 7.11 -25.80 0.20
N LEU A 404 6.51 -26.99 0.11
CA LEU A 404 5.94 -27.73 1.24
C LEU A 404 7.00 -28.05 2.30
N ALA A 405 8.19 -28.51 1.89
CA ALA A 405 9.30 -28.79 2.80
C ALA A 405 9.73 -27.54 3.59
N THR A 406 9.81 -26.37 2.93
CA THR A 406 10.07 -25.09 3.60
C THR A 406 8.95 -24.74 4.59
N ALA A 407 7.69 -24.84 4.15
CA ALA A 407 6.53 -24.52 4.99
C ALA A 407 6.45 -25.42 6.24
N GLU A 408 6.71 -26.72 6.09
CA GLU A 408 6.78 -27.67 7.20
C GLU A 408 7.85 -27.32 8.23
N ALA A 409 9.06 -26.99 7.77
CA ALA A 409 10.12 -26.59 8.68
C ALA A 409 9.78 -25.31 9.45
N LEU A 410 9.11 -24.34 8.80
CA LEU A 410 8.68 -23.10 9.45
C LEU A 410 7.62 -23.33 10.52
N VAL A 411 6.68 -24.26 10.29
CA VAL A 411 5.58 -24.54 11.25
C VAL A 411 5.97 -25.48 12.40
N GLU A 412 7.07 -26.22 12.26
CA GLU A 412 7.62 -27.04 13.35
C GLU A 412 8.33 -26.22 14.43
N MET A 413 8.58 -24.93 14.18
CA MET A 413 9.17 -24.04 15.18
C MET A 413 8.19 -23.72 16.30
N HIS A 414 8.63 -23.87 17.54
CA HIS A 414 7.85 -23.59 18.74
C HIS A 414 8.53 -22.53 19.61
N LYS A 415 7.85 -22.09 20.67
CA LYS A 415 8.43 -21.19 21.66
C LYS A 415 9.73 -21.81 22.21
N GLY A 416 10.83 -21.09 22.08
CA GLY A 416 12.17 -21.54 22.50
C GLY A 416 13.02 -22.20 21.42
N SER A 417 12.49 -22.48 20.23
CA SER A 417 13.31 -22.91 19.09
C SER A 417 14.31 -21.81 18.71
N THR A 418 15.55 -22.18 18.42
CA THR A 418 16.59 -21.24 17.98
C THR A 418 16.63 -21.13 16.46
N PHE A 419 17.26 -20.08 15.93
CA PHE A 419 17.53 -19.98 14.49
C PHE A 419 18.29 -21.20 13.97
N SER A 420 19.24 -21.75 14.74
CA SER A 420 19.95 -22.97 14.39
C SER A 420 19.03 -24.19 14.27
N ASP A 421 17.99 -24.28 15.09
CA ASP A 421 17.04 -25.41 15.04
C ASP A 421 16.17 -25.32 13.79
N LEU A 422 15.76 -24.10 13.41
CA LEU A 422 15.09 -23.87 12.12
C LEU A 422 15.97 -24.32 10.95
N LEU A 423 17.26 -23.95 10.94
CA LEU A 423 18.16 -24.33 9.84
C LEU A 423 18.41 -25.83 9.74
N LYS A 424 18.48 -26.55 10.88
CA LYS A 424 18.54 -28.02 10.89
C LYS A 424 17.25 -28.63 10.33
N THR A 425 16.11 -28.13 10.79
CA THR A 425 14.79 -28.64 10.38
C THR A 425 14.58 -28.42 8.89
N LEU A 426 14.91 -27.24 8.35
CA LEU A 426 14.91 -26.97 6.91
C LEU A 426 15.77 -27.99 6.14
N ALA A 427 16.99 -28.25 6.61
CA ALA A 427 17.86 -29.23 5.96
C ALA A 427 17.29 -30.66 6.01
N GLU A 428 16.68 -31.08 7.12
CA GLU A 428 16.00 -32.38 7.24
C GLU A 428 14.81 -32.49 6.29
N LYS A 429 13.99 -31.45 6.21
CA LYS A 429 12.82 -31.40 5.32
C LYS A 429 13.24 -31.41 3.84
N TYR A 430 14.28 -30.68 3.47
CA TYR A 430 14.81 -30.71 2.10
C TYR A 430 15.42 -32.06 1.71
N ILE A 431 16.06 -32.77 2.65
CA ILE A 431 16.53 -34.14 2.39
C ILE A 431 15.32 -35.06 2.17
N ARG A 432 14.34 -35.02 3.08
CA ARG A 432 13.17 -35.89 3.04
C ARG A 432 12.30 -35.63 1.81
N SER A 433 12.22 -34.39 1.33
CA SER A 433 11.44 -34.06 0.15
C SER A 433 11.96 -34.76 -1.11
N MET A 434 13.24 -35.16 -1.14
CA MET A 434 13.82 -35.91 -2.26
C MET A 434 13.23 -37.32 -2.42
N ASP A 435 12.61 -37.86 -1.37
CA ASP A 435 11.91 -39.15 -1.42
C ASP A 435 10.62 -39.10 -2.27
N ASP A 436 10.13 -37.90 -2.58
CA ASP A 436 8.87 -37.64 -3.30
C ASP A 436 9.12 -36.94 -4.66
N MET A 437 10.26 -37.20 -5.30
CA MET A 437 10.65 -36.57 -6.58
C MET A 437 10.40 -37.44 -7.82
N GLU A 438 9.86 -38.65 -7.63
CA GLU A 438 9.56 -39.55 -8.75
C GLU A 438 8.48 -38.95 -9.66
N GLY A 439 8.79 -38.78 -10.95
CA GLY A 439 7.84 -38.23 -11.93
C GLY A 439 7.57 -36.72 -11.80
N ARG A 440 8.38 -36.01 -11.00
CA ARG A 440 8.26 -34.56 -10.74
C ARG A 440 9.45 -33.76 -11.27
N SER A 441 10.17 -34.35 -12.22
CA SER A 441 11.43 -33.88 -12.80
C SER A 441 12.51 -33.45 -11.80
N PRO A 442 13.39 -34.41 -11.47
CA PRO A 442 14.81 -34.17 -11.72
C PRO A 442 15.27 -34.97 -12.95
N GLY A 443 14.89 -34.49 -14.14
CA GLY A 443 15.49 -34.79 -15.45
C GLY A 443 15.76 -36.26 -15.84
N THR A 444 14.73 -37.10 -16.05
CA THR A 444 14.98 -38.50 -16.51
C THR A 444 14.18 -39.05 -17.69
N THR A 445 13.23 -38.33 -18.31
CA THR A 445 12.34 -38.98 -19.31
C THR A 445 12.48 -38.57 -20.78
N TYR A 446 13.23 -37.51 -21.13
CA TYR A 446 13.43 -37.15 -22.55
C TYR A 446 14.91 -36.95 -22.93
N LYS A 447 15.39 -37.78 -23.87
CA LYS A 447 16.80 -37.87 -24.30
C LYS A 447 17.41 -36.58 -24.87
N PHE A 448 16.62 -35.56 -25.22
CA PHE A 448 17.09 -34.30 -25.79
C PHE A 448 17.02 -33.12 -24.80
N ALA A 449 16.11 -33.16 -23.81
CA ALA A 449 16.05 -32.22 -22.68
C ALA A 449 17.16 -32.46 -21.63
N MET A 450 17.91 -33.55 -21.78
CA MET A 450 18.91 -34.06 -20.84
C MET A 450 20.16 -33.18 -20.68
N LEU A 451 20.38 -32.14 -21.49
CA LEU A 451 21.56 -31.27 -21.31
C LEU A 451 21.25 -29.97 -20.54
N LEU A 452 20.00 -29.49 -20.57
CA LEU A 452 19.56 -28.28 -19.85
C LEU A 452 18.87 -28.61 -18.52
N SER A 453 17.92 -29.56 -18.50
CA SER A 453 17.22 -30.02 -17.27
C SER A 453 18.16 -30.67 -16.24
N VAL A 454 19.26 -31.25 -16.72
CA VAL A 454 20.33 -31.84 -15.91
C VAL A 454 21.14 -30.82 -15.12
N PHE A 455 21.04 -29.50 -15.36
CA PHE A 455 21.74 -28.53 -14.51
C PHE A 455 20.89 -27.98 -13.35
N LEU A 456 19.56 -27.97 -13.47
CA LEU A 456 18.66 -27.28 -12.53
C LEU A 456 18.18 -28.19 -11.41
N GLY A 457 17.50 -29.30 -11.73
CA GLY A 457 17.13 -30.32 -10.74
C GLY A 457 18.34 -30.98 -10.05
N ILE A 458 19.47 -31.08 -10.75
CA ILE A 458 20.73 -31.60 -10.17
C ILE A 458 21.31 -30.65 -9.12
N THR A 459 21.12 -29.34 -9.22
CA THR A 459 21.65 -28.41 -8.21
C THR A 459 20.89 -28.56 -6.89
N CYS A 460 19.57 -28.72 -6.93
CA CYS A 460 18.76 -29.08 -5.77
C CYS A 460 19.20 -30.43 -5.17
N MET A 461 19.23 -31.50 -5.96
CA MET A 461 19.62 -32.84 -5.49
C MET A 461 21.07 -32.92 -4.99
N SER A 462 22.01 -32.28 -5.69
CA SER A 462 23.43 -32.26 -5.29
C SER A 462 23.59 -31.46 -4.00
N GLY A 463 22.91 -30.32 -3.90
CA GLY A 463 22.90 -29.51 -2.69
C GLY A 463 22.34 -30.26 -1.49
N THR A 464 21.18 -30.92 -1.62
CA THR A 464 20.60 -31.72 -0.53
C THR A 464 21.48 -32.91 -0.17
N GLY A 465 22.12 -33.54 -1.16
CA GLY A 465 23.09 -34.62 -0.94
C GLY A 465 24.33 -34.20 -0.13
N LEU A 466 24.61 -32.90 0.00
CA LEU A 466 25.68 -32.35 0.85
C LEU A 466 25.23 -32.02 2.28
N LEU A 467 23.92 -31.95 2.55
CA LEU A 467 23.39 -31.60 3.85
C LEU A 467 23.61 -32.73 4.87
N ARG A 468 24.00 -32.35 6.09
CA ARG A 468 24.27 -33.24 7.23
C ARG A 468 23.63 -32.66 8.49
N PRO A 469 22.30 -32.66 8.66
CA PRO A 469 21.59 -31.92 9.71
C PRO A 469 22.01 -32.28 11.14
N LYS A 470 22.52 -33.51 11.35
CA LYS A 470 23.06 -33.99 12.63
C LYS A 470 24.46 -33.44 12.98
N VAL A 471 25.13 -32.77 12.04
CA VAL A 471 26.45 -32.16 12.22
C VAL A 471 26.28 -30.66 12.50
N LYS A 472 27.10 -30.09 13.38
CA LYS A 472 27.11 -28.65 13.65
C LYS A 472 27.33 -27.88 12.35
N ARG A 473 26.38 -26.99 12.00
CA ARG A 473 26.37 -26.24 10.72
C ARG A 473 26.35 -27.14 9.48
N GLY A 474 25.89 -28.39 9.59
CA GLY A 474 25.83 -29.32 8.47
C GLY A 474 24.78 -28.97 7.41
N TRP A 475 24.03 -27.87 7.58
CA TRP A 475 23.22 -27.26 6.54
C TRP A 475 24.02 -26.32 5.60
N GLN A 476 25.27 -25.99 5.94
CA GLN A 476 26.14 -25.16 5.10
C GLN A 476 26.84 -26.01 4.04
N ILE A 477 26.68 -25.62 2.78
CA ILE A 477 27.40 -26.23 1.64
C ILE A 477 28.47 -25.25 1.11
N PRO A 478 29.49 -25.72 0.38
CA PRO A 478 30.47 -24.85 -0.28
C PRO A 478 29.80 -23.90 -1.29
N PHE A 479 30.44 -22.76 -1.56
CA PHE A 479 30.05 -21.90 -2.69
C PHE A 479 30.16 -22.68 -4.00
N ASN A 480 29.20 -22.48 -4.90
CA ASN A 480 29.20 -23.08 -6.22
C ASN A 480 28.97 -22.01 -7.30
N PRO A 481 29.93 -21.74 -8.21
CA PRO A 481 29.74 -20.80 -9.32
C PRO A 481 28.55 -21.12 -10.23
N ARG A 482 28.07 -22.37 -10.23
CA ARG A 482 26.89 -22.82 -11.00
C ARG A 482 25.61 -22.89 -10.15
N GLY A 483 25.65 -22.48 -8.88
CA GLY A 483 24.52 -22.54 -7.95
C GLY A 483 23.44 -21.46 -8.15
N GLY A 484 23.31 -20.92 -9.35
CA GLY A 484 22.47 -19.74 -9.66
C GLY A 484 21.01 -20.05 -10.02
N GLY A 485 20.62 -21.33 -10.08
CA GLY A 485 19.28 -21.79 -10.49
C GLY A 485 18.12 -21.25 -9.64
N CYS A 486 16.90 -21.37 -10.18
CA CYS A 486 15.63 -20.95 -9.57
C CYS A 486 15.22 -21.79 -8.36
N GLY A 487 15.81 -22.97 -8.16
CA GLY A 487 15.40 -23.93 -7.12
C GLY A 487 15.31 -23.35 -5.70
N ALA A 488 16.13 -22.35 -5.38
CA ALA A 488 16.01 -21.61 -4.12
C ALA A 488 14.82 -20.63 -4.08
N ALA A 489 14.50 -19.98 -5.20
CA ALA A 489 13.39 -19.04 -5.32
C ALA A 489 12.03 -19.74 -5.21
N MET A 490 11.84 -20.84 -5.94
CA MET A 490 10.55 -21.54 -6.05
C MET A 490 10.00 -22.08 -4.74
N ARG A 491 10.84 -22.24 -3.71
CA ARG A 491 10.45 -22.82 -2.41
C ARG A 491 10.40 -21.82 -1.27
N ALA A 492 10.58 -20.53 -1.53
CA ALA A 492 10.83 -19.53 -0.48
C ALA A 492 9.62 -18.65 -0.14
N MET A 493 8.53 -18.68 -0.92
CA MET A 493 7.38 -17.77 -0.73
C MET A 493 6.77 -17.87 0.67
N CYS A 494 6.71 -19.07 1.25
CA CYS A 494 6.15 -19.28 2.59
C CYS A 494 6.98 -18.65 3.72
N VAL A 495 8.25 -18.31 3.49
CA VAL A 495 9.06 -17.50 4.42
C VAL A 495 8.43 -16.11 4.57
N GLY A 496 7.92 -15.53 3.48
CA GLY A 496 7.19 -14.26 3.50
C GLY A 496 5.80 -14.34 4.12
N LEU A 497 5.15 -15.51 4.05
CA LEU A 497 3.92 -15.78 4.81
C LEU A 497 4.19 -15.84 6.32
N ARG A 498 5.32 -16.45 6.72
CA ARG A 498 5.71 -16.60 8.12
C ARG A 498 6.23 -15.30 8.74
N PHE A 499 6.95 -14.47 7.98
CA PHE A 499 7.57 -13.23 8.47
C PHE A 499 7.08 -12.01 7.66
N PRO A 500 5.77 -11.70 7.66
CA PRO A 500 5.24 -10.67 6.79
C PRO A 500 5.49 -9.25 7.28
N GLN A 501 5.79 -9.06 8.57
CA GLN A 501 5.80 -7.74 9.19
C GLN A 501 7.11 -6.97 8.94
N PRO A 502 7.08 -5.62 8.85
CA PRO A 502 8.28 -4.82 8.58
C PRO A 502 9.40 -5.01 9.62
N ASP A 503 9.07 -5.22 10.89
CA ASP A 503 10.00 -5.44 12.00
C ASP A 503 10.66 -6.83 11.95
N GLN A 504 10.10 -7.77 11.19
CA GLN A 504 10.66 -9.11 10.97
C GLN A 504 11.59 -9.17 9.76
N VAL A 505 11.88 -8.05 9.09
CA VAL A 505 12.62 -8.02 7.81
C VAL A 505 14.02 -8.64 7.91
N ASP A 506 14.72 -8.45 9.02
CA ASP A 506 16.06 -9.02 9.20
C ASP A 506 15.99 -10.56 9.29
N LEU A 507 14.93 -11.09 9.91
CA LEU A 507 14.67 -12.53 9.97
C LEU A 507 14.23 -13.09 8.63
N LEU A 508 13.36 -12.37 7.89
CA LEU A 508 13.02 -12.74 6.52
C LEU A 508 14.28 -12.82 5.66
N VAL A 509 15.19 -11.85 5.76
CA VAL A 509 16.48 -11.84 5.03
C VAL A 509 17.34 -13.02 5.43
N ALA A 510 17.52 -13.27 6.72
CA ALA A 510 18.36 -14.37 7.20
C ALA A 510 17.81 -15.74 6.77
N VAL A 511 16.52 -16.01 7.01
CA VAL A 511 15.88 -17.29 6.67
C VAL A 511 15.86 -17.50 5.15
N SER A 512 15.51 -16.48 4.36
CA SER A 512 15.46 -16.62 2.89
C SER A 512 16.86 -16.89 2.30
N VAL A 513 17.90 -16.18 2.76
CA VAL A 513 19.28 -16.42 2.35
C VAL A 513 19.79 -17.81 2.76
N GLU A 514 19.60 -18.21 4.02
CA GLU A 514 20.08 -19.52 4.50
C GLU A 514 19.37 -20.68 3.81
N SER A 515 18.04 -20.63 3.75
CA SER A 515 17.22 -21.67 3.10
C SER A 515 17.51 -21.82 1.60
N GLY A 516 17.83 -20.72 0.91
CA GLY A 516 18.27 -20.74 -0.48
C GLY A 516 19.64 -21.36 -0.63
N ARG A 517 20.63 -20.89 0.15
CA ARG A 517 22.03 -21.32 0.01
C ARG A 517 22.32 -22.73 0.54
N MET A 518 21.35 -23.41 1.18
CA MET A 518 21.44 -24.85 1.47
C MET A 518 21.59 -25.71 0.22
N THR A 519 21.10 -25.24 -0.94
CA THR A 519 21.32 -25.93 -2.23
C THR A 519 21.87 -25.03 -3.33
N HIS A 520 21.62 -23.71 -3.23
CA HIS A 520 22.01 -22.72 -4.22
C HIS A 520 22.95 -21.69 -3.59
N HIS A 521 24.17 -22.13 -3.22
CA HIS A 521 25.15 -21.24 -2.61
C HIS A 521 25.86 -20.37 -3.66
N HIS A 522 25.06 -19.48 -4.27
CA HIS A 522 25.44 -18.44 -5.19
C HIS A 522 24.45 -17.27 -5.05
N PRO A 523 24.89 -16.00 -5.07
CA PRO A 523 24.01 -14.84 -4.89
C PRO A 523 22.84 -14.80 -5.88
N THR A 524 23.05 -15.13 -7.16
CA THR A 524 21.95 -15.25 -8.13
C THR A 524 20.84 -16.18 -7.66
N GLY A 525 21.18 -17.32 -7.04
CA GLY A 525 20.22 -18.31 -6.56
C GLY A 525 19.53 -17.87 -5.27
N TYR A 526 20.28 -17.65 -4.18
CA TYR A 526 19.64 -17.35 -2.88
C TYR A 526 19.06 -15.94 -2.77
N LEU A 527 19.46 -14.97 -3.61
CA LEU A 527 18.75 -13.69 -3.70
C LEU A 527 17.41 -13.83 -4.44
N GLY A 528 17.25 -14.88 -5.26
CA GLY A 528 15.95 -15.30 -5.77
C GLY A 528 15.00 -15.76 -4.67
N SER A 529 15.50 -16.56 -3.72
CA SER A 529 14.78 -16.91 -2.48
C SER A 529 14.35 -15.66 -1.70
N LEU A 530 15.26 -14.69 -1.55
CA LEU A 530 14.94 -13.40 -0.93
C LEU A 530 13.84 -12.66 -1.68
N ALA A 531 13.90 -12.57 -3.01
CA ALA A 531 12.87 -11.91 -3.81
C ALA A 531 11.49 -12.59 -3.64
N ALA A 532 11.45 -13.93 -3.78
CA ALA A 532 10.24 -14.75 -3.56
C ALA A 532 9.61 -14.52 -2.18
N ALA A 533 10.40 -14.59 -1.11
CA ALA A 533 9.95 -14.36 0.25
C ALA A 533 9.51 -12.90 0.49
N LEU A 534 10.34 -11.94 0.06
CA LEU A 534 10.08 -10.51 0.28
C LEU A 534 8.80 -10.07 -0.42
N PHE A 535 8.59 -10.49 -1.67
CA PHE A 535 7.40 -10.11 -2.44
C PHE A 535 6.15 -10.79 -1.89
N THR A 536 6.26 -12.00 -1.34
CA THR A 536 5.17 -12.62 -0.59
C THR A 536 4.82 -11.80 0.66
N SER A 537 5.82 -11.32 1.41
CA SER A 537 5.57 -10.42 2.56
C SER A 537 4.89 -9.11 2.14
N TYR A 538 5.22 -8.59 0.95
CA TYR A 538 4.60 -7.40 0.37
C TYR A 538 3.15 -7.68 -0.04
N ALA A 539 2.89 -8.83 -0.67
CA ALA A 539 1.55 -9.31 -1.03
C ALA A 539 0.65 -9.43 0.21
N VAL A 540 1.11 -10.08 1.27
CA VAL A 540 0.37 -10.22 2.54
C VAL A 540 -0.03 -8.84 3.08
N ARG A 541 0.94 -7.90 3.11
CA ARG A 541 0.75 -6.51 3.57
C ARG A 541 0.00 -5.61 2.58
N ARG A 542 -0.36 -6.11 1.40
CA ARG A 542 -0.97 -5.32 0.30
C ARG A 542 -0.12 -4.10 -0.09
N LYS A 543 1.21 -4.23 -0.06
CA LYS A 543 2.08 -3.23 -0.67
C LYS A 543 1.82 -3.25 -2.18
N PRO A 544 1.65 -2.10 -2.86
CA PRO A 544 1.42 -2.07 -4.31
C PRO A 544 2.54 -2.79 -5.07
N PRO A 545 2.21 -3.71 -6.02
CA PRO A 545 3.21 -4.44 -6.80
C PRO A 545 4.28 -3.55 -7.40
N LEU A 546 3.92 -2.38 -7.94
CA LEU A 546 4.85 -1.40 -8.54
C LEU A 546 6.02 -1.00 -7.62
N GLU A 547 5.84 -1.04 -6.30
CA GLU A 547 6.89 -0.70 -5.34
C GLU A 547 7.82 -1.87 -4.96
N TRP A 548 7.49 -3.10 -5.38
CA TRP A 548 8.17 -4.31 -4.89
C TRP A 548 9.61 -4.36 -5.39
N GLY A 549 9.83 -4.09 -6.68
CA GLY A 549 11.15 -4.04 -7.28
C GLY A 549 12.09 -3.05 -6.60
N ARG A 550 11.61 -1.81 -6.35
CA ARG A 550 12.38 -0.82 -5.58
C ARG A 550 12.68 -1.33 -4.17
N GLY A 551 11.68 -1.89 -3.52
CA GLY A 551 11.83 -2.49 -2.19
C GLY A 551 12.83 -3.64 -2.14
N LEU A 552 12.99 -4.45 -3.21
CA LEU A 552 14.04 -5.46 -3.28
C LEU A 552 15.42 -4.81 -3.30
N LEU A 553 15.62 -3.81 -4.16
CA LEU A 553 16.89 -3.09 -4.26
C LEU A 553 17.30 -2.45 -2.93
N ASP A 554 16.33 -1.91 -2.17
CA ASP A 554 16.57 -1.34 -0.84
C ASP A 554 17.03 -2.39 0.19
N ILE A 555 16.53 -3.62 0.09
CA ILE A 555 16.84 -4.72 1.02
C ILE A 555 18.15 -5.43 0.68
N LEU A 556 18.66 -5.35 -0.57
CA LEU A 556 19.93 -5.99 -0.95
C LEU A 556 21.11 -5.55 -0.08
N GLY A 557 21.11 -4.31 0.42
CA GLY A 557 22.13 -3.84 1.37
C GLY A 557 22.13 -4.64 2.68
N LYS A 558 20.94 -4.91 3.24
CA LYS A 558 20.78 -5.75 4.44
C LYS A 558 21.19 -7.19 4.20
N ALA A 559 20.81 -7.77 3.06
CA ALA A 559 21.21 -9.13 2.69
C ALA A 559 22.73 -9.26 2.53
N LYS A 560 23.38 -8.27 1.93
CA LYS A 560 24.84 -8.21 1.77
C LYS A 560 25.53 -8.15 3.13
N GLU A 561 24.98 -7.36 4.05
CA GLU A 561 25.50 -7.25 5.41
C GLU A 561 25.33 -8.55 6.20
N TYR A 562 24.17 -9.21 6.10
CA TYR A 562 23.94 -10.53 6.68
C TYR A 562 24.97 -11.56 6.19
N VAL A 563 25.23 -11.63 4.86
CA VAL A 563 26.21 -12.56 4.30
C VAL A 563 27.61 -12.33 4.88
N LYS A 564 28.04 -11.06 4.99
CA LYS A 564 29.33 -10.71 5.62
C LYS A 564 29.39 -11.17 7.06
N GLN A 565 28.35 -10.91 7.85
CA GLN A 565 28.28 -11.28 9.26
C GLN A 565 28.23 -12.81 9.46
N SER A 566 27.61 -13.54 8.53
CA SER A 566 27.55 -15.01 8.59
C SER A 566 28.93 -15.68 8.44
N GLY A 567 29.90 -14.98 7.83
CA GLY A 567 31.28 -15.44 7.66
C GLY A 567 31.48 -16.59 6.67
N HIS A 568 30.42 -17.09 6.01
CA HIS A 568 30.48 -18.27 5.14
C HIS A 568 30.70 -17.86 3.68
N CYS A 569 31.85 -18.23 3.09
CA CYS A 569 32.24 -17.92 1.71
C CYS A 569 32.05 -16.44 1.32
N VAL A 570 32.42 -15.52 2.22
CA VAL A 570 32.12 -14.08 2.05
C VAL A 570 32.74 -13.51 0.77
N LYS A 571 34.00 -13.89 0.48
CA LYS A 571 34.72 -13.38 -0.70
C LYS A 571 34.00 -13.77 -1.99
N GLU A 572 33.73 -15.05 -2.17
CA GLU A 572 33.10 -15.61 -3.36
C GLU A 572 31.69 -15.05 -3.58
N ASN A 573 30.91 -14.90 -2.50
CA ASN A 573 29.58 -14.30 -2.58
C ASN A 573 29.61 -12.83 -2.99
N LEU A 574 30.55 -12.04 -2.44
CA LEU A 574 30.67 -10.62 -2.79
C LEU A 574 31.18 -10.40 -4.22
N GLU A 575 32.09 -11.25 -4.71
CA GLU A 575 32.61 -11.20 -6.08
C GLU A 575 31.51 -11.48 -7.12
N ASN A 576 30.47 -12.24 -6.77
CA ASN A 576 29.38 -12.62 -7.68
C ASN A 576 28.05 -11.88 -7.42
N TRP A 577 28.03 -10.93 -6.47
CA TRP A 577 26.80 -10.23 -6.05
C TRP A 577 26.13 -9.41 -7.14
N ASP A 578 26.96 -8.73 -7.93
CA ASP A 578 26.55 -7.68 -8.86
C ASP A 578 25.58 -8.15 -9.93
N TYR A 579 25.67 -9.41 -10.36
CA TYR A 579 24.86 -9.94 -11.45
C TYR A 579 23.35 -9.82 -11.15
N PHE A 580 22.92 -10.27 -9.97
CA PHE A 580 21.51 -10.20 -9.56
C PHE A 580 21.04 -8.74 -9.45
N GLU A 581 21.82 -7.90 -8.75
CA GLU A 581 21.48 -6.50 -8.51
C GLU A 581 21.37 -5.70 -9.82
N LYS A 582 22.31 -5.90 -10.76
CA LYS A 582 22.30 -5.24 -12.07
C LYS A 582 21.13 -5.71 -12.92
N SER A 583 20.87 -7.02 -12.96
CA SER A 583 19.76 -7.58 -13.74
C SER A 583 18.41 -7.00 -13.29
N TRP A 584 18.17 -6.94 -11.98
CA TRP A 584 16.95 -6.33 -11.44
C TRP A 584 16.88 -4.82 -11.68
N LYS A 585 17.97 -4.07 -11.53
CA LYS A 585 17.99 -2.64 -11.87
C LYS A 585 17.65 -2.39 -13.35
N SER A 586 18.26 -3.16 -14.26
CA SER A 586 18.01 -3.07 -15.70
C SER A 586 16.56 -3.39 -16.05
N TYR A 587 16.00 -4.46 -15.47
CA TYR A 587 14.60 -4.82 -15.63
C TYR A 587 13.65 -3.71 -15.15
N LEU A 588 13.87 -3.18 -13.94
CA LEU A 588 13.00 -2.15 -13.38
C LEU A 588 13.10 -0.83 -14.17
N GLN A 589 14.28 -0.50 -14.69
CA GLN A 589 14.47 0.64 -15.58
C GLN A 589 13.74 0.43 -16.91
N LEU A 590 13.84 -0.76 -17.51
CA LEU A 590 13.12 -1.12 -18.73
C LEU A 590 11.60 -0.98 -18.56
N ARG A 591 11.08 -1.36 -17.39
CA ARG A 591 9.66 -1.20 -17.04
C ARG A 591 9.28 0.18 -16.51
N GLY A 592 10.21 1.13 -16.41
CA GLY A 592 9.93 2.49 -15.91
C GLY A 592 9.62 2.59 -14.42
N ILE A 593 9.89 1.55 -13.62
CA ILE A 593 9.49 1.42 -12.21
C ILE A 593 10.68 1.31 -11.25
N LEU A 594 11.88 1.73 -11.67
CA LEU A 594 13.10 1.71 -10.85
C LEU A 594 12.93 2.44 -9.50
N HIS A 595 12.14 3.51 -9.49
CA HIS A 595 11.86 4.32 -8.30
C HIS A 595 10.63 3.86 -7.51
N GLY A 596 9.92 2.82 -7.97
CA GLY A 596 8.71 2.31 -7.32
C GLY A 596 7.48 3.21 -7.50
N THR A 597 7.51 4.11 -8.49
CA THR A 597 6.43 5.06 -8.83
C THR A 597 6.06 4.94 -10.31
N GLY A 598 4.90 5.47 -10.71
CA GLY A 598 4.42 5.43 -12.09
C GLY A 598 3.73 4.12 -12.47
N GLU A 599 3.48 3.91 -13.78
CA GLU A 599 2.94 2.66 -14.33
C GLU A 599 4.06 1.80 -14.94
N ALA A 600 3.92 0.47 -14.88
CA ALA A 600 4.85 -0.44 -15.55
C ALA A 600 4.68 -0.36 -17.07
N LEU A 601 5.77 -0.04 -17.77
CA LEU A 601 5.81 0.09 -19.23
C LEU A 601 5.98 -1.27 -19.88
N PHE A 602 5.07 -1.63 -20.78
CA PHE A 602 5.17 -2.83 -21.61
C PHE A 602 5.30 -2.44 -23.08
N PRO A 603 6.00 -3.24 -23.91
CA PRO A 603 6.00 -3.04 -25.36
C PRO A 603 4.59 -3.02 -25.94
N GLU A 604 4.38 -2.28 -27.04
CA GLU A 604 3.10 -2.24 -27.74
C GLU A 604 2.64 -3.63 -28.19
N THR A 605 3.59 -4.41 -28.72
CA THR A 605 3.43 -5.84 -29.02
C THR A 605 4.06 -6.67 -27.91
N TYR A 606 3.23 -7.35 -27.13
CA TYR A 606 3.66 -8.21 -26.01
C TYR A 606 2.86 -9.52 -25.96
N GLY A 607 2.73 -10.16 -27.12
CA GLY A 607 2.06 -11.45 -27.30
C GLY A 607 2.93 -12.62 -26.84
N VAL A 608 2.45 -13.85 -27.06
CA VAL A 608 3.12 -15.07 -26.56
C VAL A 608 4.56 -15.17 -27.08
N LYS A 609 4.75 -14.93 -28.38
CA LYS A 609 6.06 -14.96 -29.02
C LYS A 609 7.00 -13.88 -28.49
N GLU A 610 6.52 -12.63 -28.38
CA GLU A 610 7.34 -11.52 -27.88
C GLU A 610 7.73 -11.72 -26.41
N ARG A 611 6.86 -12.39 -25.63
CA ARG A 611 7.16 -12.77 -24.24
C ARG A 611 8.21 -13.85 -24.16
N ASP A 612 8.15 -14.90 -24.98
CA ASP A 612 9.21 -15.92 -25.04
C ASP A 612 10.56 -15.29 -25.40
N GLU A 613 10.58 -14.38 -26.38
CA GLU A 613 11.79 -13.64 -26.75
C GLU A 613 12.31 -12.78 -25.58
N PHE A 614 11.41 -12.08 -24.88
CA PHE A 614 11.77 -11.29 -23.71
C PHE A 614 12.29 -12.15 -22.55
N TYR A 615 11.61 -13.25 -22.20
CA TYR A 615 12.01 -14.18 -21.13
C TYR A 615 13.35 -14.81 -21.43
N LYS A 616 13.60 -15.18 -22.69
CA LYS A 616 14.92 -15.60 -23.15
C LYS A 616 15.97 -14.50 -23.01
N SER A 617 15.62 -13.25 -23.28
CA SER A 617 16.57 -12.11 -23.20
C SER A 617 17.02 -11.78 -21.77
N VAL A 618 16.16 -12.01 -20.76
CA VAL A 618 16.51 -11.79 -19.34
C VAL A 618 17.13 -13.02 -18.68
N SER A 619 17.12 -14.16 -19.36
CA SER A 619 17.63 -15.42 -18.83
C SER A 619 19.15 -15.46 -18.69
N TYR A 620 19.65 -16.33 -17.81
CA TYR A 620 21.09 -16.54 -17.66
C TYR A 620 21.71 -17.24 -18.88
N SER A 621 21.05 -18.30 -19.39
CA SER A 621 21.60 -19.18 -20.43
C SER A 621 20.58 -19.62 -21.49
N GLY A 622 19.56 -18.81 -21.75
CA GLY A 622 18.62 -19.00 -22.86
C GLY A 622 17.28 -19.64 -22.51
N TRP A 623 17.10 -20.11 -21.27
CA TRP A 623 15.83 -20.65 -20.76
C TRP A 623 15.30 -19.73 -19.67
N GLY A 624 14.32 -18.89 -20.01
CA GLY A 624 13.81 -17.84 -19.12
C GLY A 624 13.07 -18.42 -17.92
N GLY A 625 13.39 -17.93 -16.73
CA GLY A 625 12.76 -18.37 -15.47
C GLY A 625 13.57 -19.41 -14.72
N SER A 626 14.66 -19.89 -15.31
CA SER A 626 15.44 -20.99 -14.74
C SER A 626 16.45 -20.58 -13.67
N SER A 627 16.64 -19.29 -13.40
CA SER A 627 17.61 -18.79 -12.44
C SER A 627 16.95 -18.00 -11.32
N GLY A 628 17.66 -17.85 -10.20
CA GLY A 628 17.10 -17.13 -9.07
C GLY A 628 16.84 -15.64 -9.36
N HIS A 629 17.48 -15.03 -10.36
CA HIS A 629 17.17 -13.65 -10.74
C HIS A 629 15.93 -13.52 -11.61
N ASP A 630 15.71 -14.42 -12.58
CA ASP A 630 14.68 -14.30 -13.60
C ASP A 630 13.38 -15.05 -13.27
N ALA A 631 13.40 -16.13 -12.50
CA ALA A 631 12.15 -16.79 -12.06
C ALA A 631 11.20 -15.83 -11.32
N PRO A 632 11.64 -15.17 -10.21
CA PRO A 632 10.82 -14.15 -9.57
C PRO A 632 10.61 -12.89 -10.44
N MET A 633 11.50 -12.58 -11.39
CA MET A 633 11.33 -11.42 -12.27
C MET A 633 10.21 -11.63 -13.29
N ILE A 634 10.14 -12.81 -13.92
CA ILE A 634 9.10 -13.18 -14.87
C ILE A 634 7.76 -13.32 -14.15
N ALA A 635 7.75 -13.96 -12.97
CA ALA A 635 6.57 -14.00 -12.11
C ALA A 635 6.07 -12.58 -11.76
N TYR A 636 6.99 -11.64 -11.53
CA TYR A 636 6.66 -10.27 -11.15
C TYR A 636 6.19 -9.46 -12.35
N ASP A 637 6.80 -9.68 -13.52
CA ASP A 637 6.37 -9.11 -14.80
C ASP A 637 4.95 -9.55 -15.17
N ALA A 638 4.67 -10.85 -15.03
CA ALA A 638 3.35 -11.42 -15.21
C ALA A 638 2.35 -10.80 -14.22
N LEU A 639 2.71 -10.66 -12.94
CA LEU A 639 1.82 -10.04 -11.94
C LEU A 639 1.52 -8.57 -12.25
N LEU A 640 2.53 -7.79 -12.66
CA LEU A 640 2.35 -6.40 -13.08
C LEU A 640 1.44 -6.29 -14.30
N LYS A 641 1.59 -7.19 -15.28
CA LYS A 641 0.79 -7.22 -16.50
C LYS A 641 -0.65 -7.68 -16.26
N ALA A 642 -0.82 -8.71 -15.44
CA ALA A 642 -2.09 -9.37 -15.18
C ALA A 642 -3.08 -8.51 -14.39
N ARG A 643 -2.58 -7.53 -13.61
CA ARG A 643 -3.39 -6.75 -12.66
C ARG A 643 -4.19 -7.68 -11.74
N ASN A 644 -5.49 -7.81 -11.95
CA ASN A 644 -6.42 -8.64 -11.16
C ASN A 644 -6.97 -9.86 -11.91
N SER A 645 -6.39 -10.24 -13.06
CA SER A 645 -6.85 -11.36 -13.89
C SER A 645 -5.97 -12.61 -13.70
N TRP A 646 -6.55 -13.68 -13.15
CA TRP A 646 -5.90 -14.99 -13.05
C TRP A 646 -5.53 -15.55 -14.43
N VAL A 647 -6.40 -15.35 -15.43
CA VAL A 647 -6.17 -15.80 -16.81
C VAL A 647 -4.95 -15.10 -17.43
N GLU A 648 -4.85 -13.78 -17.27
CA GLU A 648 -3.69 -13.03 -17.77
C GLU A 648 -2.41 -13.43 -17.04
N LEU A 649 -2.48 -13.66 -15.72
CA LEU A 649 -1.33 -14.15 -14.95
C LEU A 649 -0.85 -15.49 -15.51
N ALA A 650 -1.77 -16.44 -15.71
CA ALA A 650 -1.45 -17.76 -16.22
C ALA A 650 -0.86 -17.71 -17.64
N HIS A 651 -1.45 -16.91 -18.52
CA HIS A 651 -0.93 -16.71 -19.88
C HIS A 651 0.48 -16.12 -19.93
N HIS A 652 0.90 -15.39 -18.91
CA HIS A 652 2.22 -14.73 -18.85
C HIS A 652 3.24 -15.53 -18.03
N ALA A 653 2.85 -16.14 -16.91
CA ALA A 653 3.76 -16.86 -16.04
C ALA A 653 3.73 -18.38 -16.27
N PHE A 654 2.58 -18.99 -16.59
CA PHE A 654 2.45 -20.46 -16.54
C PHE A 654 2.63 -21.09 -17.93
N PHE A 655 2.33 -20.33 -18.97
CA PHE A 655 2.29 -20.84 -20.34
C PHE A 655 3.26 -20.05 -21.22
N HIS A 656 4.53 -20.42 -21.15
CA HIS A 656 5.62 -19.82 -21.93
C HIS A 656 6.72 -20.86 -22.19
N GLY A 657 7.59 -20.61 -23.17
CA GLY A 657 8.66 -21.55 -23.56
C GLY A 657 9.87 -21.62 -22.61
N GLY A 658 9.85 -20.84 -21.53
CA GLY A 658 10.81 -20.91 -20.42
C GLY A 658 10.52 -22.00 -19.39
N ASP A 659 11.18 -21.89 -18.23
CA ASP A 659 10.96 -22.69 -17.02
C ASP A 659 9.65 -22.22 -16.36
N SER A 660 8.55 -22.85 -16.75
CA SER A 660 7.20 -22.28 -16.63
C SER A 660 6.44 -22.73 -15.38
N ASP A 661 6.72 -23.91 -14.84
CA ASP A 661 6.24 -24.33 -13.52
C ASP A 661 6.90 -23.49 -12.41
N SER A 662 8.20 -23.21 -12.49
CA SER A 662 8.89 -22.35 -11.52
C SER A 662 8.35 -20.92 -11.43
N THR A 663 8.18 -20.28 -12.58
CA THR A 663 7.60 -18.94 -12.64
C THR A 663 6.13 -18.96 -12.23
N ALA A 664 5.39 -20.04 -12.55
CA ALA A 664 4.01 -20.23 -12.13
C ALA A 664 3.85 -20.44 -10.62
N ALA A 665 4.71 -21.22 -9.98
CA ALA A 665 4.68 -21.44 -8.54
C ALA A 665 4.82 -20.11 -7.80
N ILE A 666 5.84 -19.33 -8.16
CA ILE A 666 6.10 -18.02 -7.54
C ILE A 666 4.94 -17.03 -7.82
N ALA A 667 4.50 -16.93 -9.08
CA ALA A 667 3.42 -16.02 -9.48
C ALA A 667 2.08 -16.38 -8.82
N GLY A 668 1.73 -17.66 -8.79
CA GLY A 668 0.55 -18.20 -8.15
C GLY A 668 0.53 -17.94 -6.64
N ALA A 669 1.68 -18.12 -5.98
CA ALA A 669 1.82 -17.81 -4.56
C ALA A 669 1.56 -16.33 -4.25
N TRP A 670 2.16 -15.42 -5.02
CA TRP A 670 1.96 -13.99 -4.85
C TRP A 670 0.54 -13.55 -5.18
N TRP A 671 -0.03 -14.10 -6.25
CA TRP A 671 -1.41 -13.80 -6.63
C TRP A 671 -2.39 -14.26 -5.56
N GLY A 672 -2.27 -15.50 -5.06
CA GLY A 672 -3.11 -16.02 -4.00
C GLY A 672 -2.97 -15.22 -2.71
N ALA A 673 -1.74 -14.82 -2.38
CA ALA A 673 -1.49 -13.92 -1.26
C ALA A 673 -2.15 -12.55 -1.45
N ILE A 674 -2.35 -12.02 -2.66
CA ILE A 674 -3.06 -10.74 -2.90
C ILE A 674 -4.59 -10.94 -2.93
N TYR A 675 -5.06 -11.90 -3.73
CA TYR A 675 -6.44 -11.97 -4.20
C TYR A 675 -7.28 -13.11 -3.59
N GLY A 676 -6.70 -13.99 -2.78
CA GLY A 676 -7.40 -15.19 -2.31
C GLY A 676 -7.64 -16.12 -3.50
N PHE A 677 -8.82 -16.74 -3.59
CA PHE A 677 -9.25 -17.54 -4.77
C PHE A 677 -10.11 -16.74 -5.77
N LYS A 678 -10.17 -15.40 -5.65
CA LYS A 678 -11.13 -14.58 -6.39
C LYS A 678 -10.87 -14.59 -7.91
N GLY A 679 -11.77 -15.22 -8.67
CA GLY A 679 -11.65 -15.29 -10.14
C GLY A 679 -10.78 -16.45 -10.62
N VAL A 680 -10.43 -17.39 -9.74
CA VAL A 680 -9.82 -18.67 -10.12
C VAL A 680 -10.93 -19.71 -10.33
N PRO A 681 -11.01 -20.34 -11.51
CA PRO A 681 -11.87 -21.50 -11.72
C PRO A 681 -11.57 -22.61 -10.70
N GLU A 682 -12.60 -23.14 -10.04
CA GLU A 682 -12.41 -24.19 -9.00
C GLU A 682 -11.68 -25.43 -9.54
N VAL A 683 -11.88 -25.75 -10.83
CA VAL A 683 -11.20 -26.87 -11.50
C VAL A 683 -9.69 -26.71 -11.54
N ASN A 684 -9.16 -25.48 -11.42
CA ASN A 684 -7.73 -25.22 -11.40
C ASN A 684 -7.09 -25.51 -10.03
N TYR A 685 -7.84 -25.74 -8.95
CA TYR A 685 -7.21 -25.94 -7.62
C TYR A 685 -7.91 -26.92 -6.68
N ASN A 686 -9.23 -27.10 -6.75
CA ASN A 686 -10.01 -27.82 -5.73
C ASN A 686 -9.57 -29.29 -5.52
N LYS A 687 -8.92 -29.90 -6.52
CA LYS A 687 -8.39 -31.27 -6.46
C LYS A 687 -6.91 -31.35 -6.77
N ILE A 688 -6.17 -30.28 -6.51
CA ILE A 688 -4.71 -30.30 -6.67
C ILE A 688 -4.10 -31.36 -5.74
N GLU A 689 -3.03 -31.98 -6.20
CA GLU A 689 -2.24 -32.85 -5.35
C GLU A 689 -1.79 -32.12 -4.07
N TYR A 690 -1.79 -32.84 -2.94
CA TYR A 690 -1.48 -32.29 -1.62
C TYR A 690 -2.41 -31.18 -1.10
N HIS A 691 -3.60 -30.97 -1.69
CA HIS A 691 -4.53 -29.90 -1.28
C HIS A 691 -4.72 -29.78 0.25
N GLU A 692 -4.99 -30.88 0.96
CA GLU A 692 -5.16 -30.87 2.42
C GLU A 692 -3.89 -30.45 3.15
N ARG A 693 -2.73 -31.00 2.76
CA ARG A 693 -1.42 -30.67 3.35
C ARG A 693 -1.06 -29.20 3.12
N LEU A 694 -1.33 -28.66 1.92
CA LEU A 694 -1.14 -27.25 1.58
C LEU A 694 -2.01 -26.34 2.43
N THR A 695 -3.29 -26.68 2.57
CA THR A 695 -4.28 -25.92 3.36
C THR A 695 -3.93 -25.91 4.84
N ASP A 696 -3.57 -27.07 5.40
CA ASP A 696 -3.17 -27.20 6.81
C ASP A 696 -1.92 -26.39 7.13
N LEU A 697 -0.91 -26.42 6.26
CA LEU A 697 0.31 -25.64 6.44
C LEU A 697 0.03 -24.14 6.30
N ALA A 698 -0.79 -23.73 5.34
CA ALA A 698 -1.19 -22.35 5.18
C ALA A 698 -1.84 -21.78 6.44
N LYS A 699 -2.76 -22.54 7.05
CA LYS A 699 -3.41 -22.17 8.30
C LYS A 699 -2.41 -22.02 9.46
N LYS A 700 -1.52 -23.00 9.64
CA LYS A 700 -0.47 -22.93 10.68
C LYS A 700 0.47 -21.73 10.47
N LEU A 701 0.87 -21.44 9.22
CA LEU A 701 1.66 -20.26 8.90
C LEU A 701 0.93 -18.96 9.25
N TYR A 702 -0.39 -18.90 9.00
CA TYR A 702 -1.23 -17.76 9.37
C TYR A 702 -1.30 -17.55 10.89
N GLU A 703 -1.44 -18.63 11.65
CA GLU A 703 -1.45 -18.61 13.12
C GLU A 703 -0.09 -18.18 13.70
N MET A 704 1.00 -18.50 13.01
CA MET A 704 2.36 -18.22 13.48
C MET A 704 2.93 -16.87 13.06
N LYS A 705 2.33 -16.17 12.10
CA LYS A 705 2.91 -14.95 11.49
C LYS A 705 3.32 -13.85 12.50
N ASP A 706 2.57 -13.72 13.60
CA ASP A 706 2.80 -12.70 14.63
C ASP A 706 3.62 -13.24 15.82
N GLN A 707 4.03 -14.52 15.79
CA GLN A 707 4.82 -15.12 16.85
C GLN A 707 6.29 -14.66 16.75
N PRO A 708 6.88 -14.14 17.85
CA PRO A 708 8.25 -13.65 17.86
C PRO A 708 9.24 -14.80 17.66
N PHE A 709 10.29 -14.54 16.87
CA PHE A 709 11.40 -15.43 16.61
C PHE A 709 12.64 -14.57 16.37
N HIS A 710 13.81 -15.02 16.84
CA HIS A 710 15.05 -14.23 16.83
C HIS A 710 16.19 -15.02 16.18
N ILE A 711 17.10 -14.30 15.52
CA ILE A 711 18.30 -14.84 14.85
C ILE A 711 19.36 -15.22 15.88
#